data_AF-A0A847JTJ2-F1
#
_entry.id   AF-A0A847JTJ2-F1
#
_cell.length_a   1.000
_cell.length_b   1.000
_cell.length_c   1.000
_cell.angle_alpha   90.00
_cell.angle_beta   90.00
_cell.angle_gamma   90.00
#
_symmetry.space_group_name_H-M   'P 1'
#
loop_
_entity.id
_entity.type
_entity.pdbx_description
1 polymer ?
#
loop_
_entity_poly.entity_id
_entity_poly.type
_entity_poly.pdbx_seq_one_letter_code
_entity_poly.pdbx_strand_id
1 'polypeptide(L)'
;MHKPNRSKLPAPAWIALGAALALVGGVLWADPPSPGLPQPSASRRAEIEADWRVQDRMRAMGTVAVTPAEDAAGGCDGVKDGKWGFHTNLDAEPWWQVDLGAVLALDRVVVYNRCDAASRADHLTIRISDDGQNWSPAYTHTGPTFFGASDGKPLVVPLNGRRARYVRCAIPGPAYFHLDEVEVYASQEPSVNVALGKPSLQSSISQWSYRAAPAVDSESALRDVLERGRKLIAEMKAMGRDTSECERALDRAEADHAARRGSPYADARWAVRRLLLSHPLLSFDRILFVKRKPGSFSHMSDQHYGWWSRGGGGLYVLTGYREDRPEVREIPTGLPEGSYVDPDLSRDGTRVLFGYCRYYPDLAAKTDKTDKLSIPEDAFYHLYEIKLDGSGLRRLTYGRYDDFSGRYLPDGGIVFLSTRRGASVQHAGVRPNGPSVETADRPVPGGSSAGSADAAPDSFVRCGGDRWRPVSVYTLHVLSADRKSIRAISPFENFEWTPNVCKDGRILYARWDYVDRDNKPYMKLWSTNPDGTNPQAVYGNYTGGFHCAFEARSVPSSRKILFTASAHHAVTGGSLVLFDPDKGMDGAEAIRRVTPEVPFPEVEAWPSSYYMSPYPLSETLYLTSWSPESVINNPPNGLGIYVRDIHGNLELLYRDPNISSMYAQPIRPRMPEPAVPTVSPDDDRGALAIVSDVHEGLGKGKAGKAPTIKALRIVAVPAKTQPEMNTPNLGVTGDDPGKCVLGTVPVEEDGSAYFHIPAGVPVFFQALDADGVAVQTMRTVTYAQPGKTLACVGCHERRNTTGRNRMPRAMRRPPSRITPGPEGSWPYRFDRLVQPVLNQRCMPCHAPGGSAARVDLRPEVAYGTLVNWGRPSLAAHVQQRYRQGRSAVGEGAAATSPLLELLRKGHQGVQLSPEEWERLTTWMDTYAQRLGSFSPAQEAELMELRQRWSPILTR
;
A
#
# COMPACT_ATOMS: atom_id res chain seq x y z
N MET A 1 10.69 -60.65 -4.39
CA MET A 1 11.97 -60.76 -5.11
C MET A 1 11.69 -60.53 -6.60
N HIS A 2 12.34 -59.70 -7.40
CA HIS A 2 13.21 -58.53 -7.25
C HIS A 2 13.20 -57.86 -8.64
N LYS A 3 13.09 -56.53 -8.69
CA LYS A 3 13.03 -55.68 -9.90
C LYS A 3 14.37 -55.69 -10.67
N PRO A 4 14.39 -55.41 -11.99
CA PRO A 4 15.57 -54.87 -12.63
C PRO A 4 15.52 -53.34 -12.75
N ASN A 5 16.69 -52.77 -12.46
CA ASN A 5 17.10 -51.39 -12.53
C ASN A 5 16.87 -50.72 -13.89
N ARG A 6 16.34 -49.49 -13.90
CA ARG A 6 16.65 -48.48 -14.90
C ARG A 6 17.06 -47.17 -14.23
N SER A 7 18.20 -46.69 -14.71
CA SER A 7 19.00 -45.54 -14.31
C SER A 7 18.21 -44.23 -14.24
N LYS A 8 18.42 -43.49 -13.14
CA LYS A 8 18.04 -42.09 -12.99
C LYS A 8 19.12 -41.21 -13.62
N LEU A 9 18.76 -40.48 -14.68
CA LEU A 9 19.40 -39.20 -15.02
C LEU A 9 18.69 -38.10 -14.22
N PRO A 10 19.38 -37.13 -13.60
CA PRO A 10 18.73 -36.08 -12.83
C PRO A 10 18.12 -35.03 -13.77
N ALA A 11 16.83 -34.78 -13.60
CA ALA A 11 16.13 -33.62 -14.15
C ALA A 11 16.63 -32.33 -13.46
N PRO A 12 16.71 -31.18 -14.17
CA PRO A 12 17.30 -29.96 -13.64
C PRO A 12 16.47 -29.37 -12.48
N ALA A 13 17.18 -29.00 -11.41
CA ALA A 13 16.68 -28.51 -10.14
C ALA A 13 16.10 -27.07 -10.21
N TRP A 14 14.91 -26.90 -10.80
CA TRP A 14 14.19 -25.61 -10.79
C TRP A 14 12.72 -25.70 -10.31
N ILE A 15 12.32 -26.78 -9.62
CA ILE A 15 10.94 -26.97 -9.15
C ILE A 15 10.81 -27.03 -7.61
N ALA A 16 11.91 -26.97 -6.85
CA ALA A 16 11.88 -27.11 -5.39
C ALA A 16 11.99 -25.79 -4.59
N LEU A 17 11.75 -24.62 -5.19
CA LEU A 17 11.73 -23.32 -4.48
C LEU A 17 10.32 -22.82 -4.12
N GLY A 18 9.26 -23.50 -4.58
CA GLY A 18 7.86 -23.08 -4.39
C GLY A 18 7.18 -23.59 -3.10
N ALA A 19 7.79 -24.53 -2.39
CA ALA A 19 7.18 -25.17 -1.21
C ALA A 19 7.83 -24.79 0.14
N ALA A 20 8.92 -24.00 0.12
CA ALA A 20 9.61 -23.56 1.33
C ALA A 20 9.11 -22.21 1.89
N LEU A 21 8.21 -21.51 1.19
CA LEU A 21 7.63 -20.24 1.64
C LEU A 21 6.43 -20.42 2.60
N ALA A 22 5.84 -21.62 2.68
CA ALA A 22 4.64 -21.89 3.49
C ALA A 22 4.93 -22.24 4.97
N LEU A 23 6.19 -22.35 5.37
CA LEU A 23 6.62 -22.51 6.77
C LEU A 23 7.44 -21.31 7.29
N VAL A 24 7.51 -20.22 6.51
CA VAL A 24 8.19 -18.95 6.86
C VAL A 24 7.18 -17.80 6.92
N GLY A 25 5.91 -18.10 7.22
CA GLY A 25 4.90 -17.12 7.61
C GLY A 25 5.14 -16.49 8.99
N GLY A 26 6.14 -16.99 9.71
CA GLY A 26 6.91 -16.22 10.67
C GLY A 26 8.29 -15.92 10.07
N VAL A 27 8.40 -14.95 9.18
CA VAL A 27 9.57 -14.08 9.29
C VAL A 27 9.38 -13.45 10.66
N LEU A 28 10.11 -13.94 11.67
CA LEU A 28 10.32 -13.16 12.88
C LEU A 28 11.14 -11.95 12.43
N TRP A 29 10.44 -10.91 11.98
CA TRP A 29 10.98 -9.57 11.93
C TRP A 29 11.31 -9.28 13.40
N ALA A 30 12.59 -9.16 13.77
CA ALA A 30 12.85 -8.63 15.10
C ALA A 30 12.49 -7.15 15.04
N ASP A 31 11.57 -6.75 15.90
CA ASP A 31 11.06 -5.39 15.98
C ASP A 31 12.22 -4.41 16.16
N PRO A 32 12.24 -3.27 15.44
CA PRO A 32 13.14 -2.19 15.80
C PRO A 32 12.90 -1.84 17.28
N PRO A 33 13.95 -1.50 18.04
CA PRO A 33 13.82 -1.24 19.47
C PRO A 33 12.74 -0.19 19.72
N SER A 34 11.68 -0.61 20.40
CA SER A 34 10.61 0.27 20.86
C SER A 34 10.95 0.74 22.26
N PRO A 35 10.86 2.05 22.57
CA PRO A 35 11.01 2.57 23.92
C PRO A 35 9.90 2.08 24.87
N GLY A 36 8.88 1.41 24.34
CA GLY A 36 7.66 1.01 25.05
C GLY A 36 6.73 2.19 25.34
N LEU A 37 5.48 1.86 25.65
CA LEU A 37 4.50 2.84 26.13
C LEU A 37 4.90 3.37 27.52
N PRO A 38 4.54 4.64 27.85
CA PRO A 38 4.63 5.11 29.22
C PRO A 38 3.89 4.15 30.17
N GLN A 39 4.54 3.78 31.27
CA GLN A 39 3.87 2.98 32.30
C GLN A 39 2.74 3.81 32.93
N PRO A 40 1.59 3.19 33.27
CA PRO A 40 0.50 3.87 33.95
C PRO A 40 1.01 4.55 35.23
N SER A 41 0.69 5.84 35.39
CA SER A 41 1.09 6.62 36.56
C SER A 41 -0.10 6.86 37.49
N ALA A 42 0.17 7.05 38.79
CA ALA A 42 -0.83 7.41 39.78
C ALA A 42 -1.46 8.81 39.54
N SER A 43 -0.84 9.67 38.72
CA SER A 43 -1.39 10.98 38.35
C SER A 43 -1.32 11.25 36.85
N ARG A 44 -2.39 11.88 36.32
CA ARG A 44 -2.48 12.27 34.89
C ARG A 44 -1.34 13.19 34.45
N ARG A 45 -0.92 14.09 35.35
CA ARG A 45 0.21 14.98 35.11
C ARG A 45 1.50 14.22 34.78
N ALA A 46 1.83 13.21 35.58
CA ALA A 46 3.01 12.38 35.36
C ALA A 46 2.89 11.51 34.10
N GLU A 47 1.69 11.05 33.73
CA GLU A 47 1.47 10.35 32.47
C GLU A 47 1.75 11.25 31.26
N ILE A 48 1.24 12.49 31.27
CA ILE A 48 1.48 13.48 30.21
C ILE A 48 2.97 13.83 30.12
N GLU A 49 3.64 14.07 31.25
CA GLU A 49 5.07 14.37 31.27
C GLU A 49 5.93 13.17 30.79
N ALA A 50 5.51 11.93 31.09
CA ALA A 50 6.15 10.73 30.58
C ALA A 50 5.95 10.56 29.07
N ASP A 51 4.76 10.84 28.55
CA ASP A 51 4.45 10.83 27.13
C ASP A 51 5.34 11.83 26.36
N TRP A 52 5.50 13.06 26.86
CA TRP A 52 6.38 14.05 26.25
C TRP A 52 7.83 13.57 26.11
N ARG A 53 8.36 12.90 27.15
CA ARG A 53 9.71 12.31 27.10
C ARG A 53 9.82 11.19 26.07
N VAL A 54 8.75 10.40 25.86
CA VAL A 54 8.71 9.40 24.79
C VAL A 54 8.73 10.10 23.43
N GLN A 55 7.92 11.14 23.23
CA GLN A 55 7.90 11.90 21.98
C GLN A 55 9.29 12.46 21.64
N ASP A 56 10.00 13.03 22.61
CA ASP A 56 11.32 13.61 22.38
C ASP A 56 12.37 12.53 22.08
N ARG A 57 12.29 11.35 22.72
CA ARG A 57 13.10 10.18 22.31
C ARG A 57 12.84 9.79 20.86
N MET A 58 11.57 9.71 20.45
CA MET A 58 11.21 9.34 19.07
C MET A 58 11.70 10.36 18.05
N ARG A 59 11.62 11.66 18.37
CA ARG A 59 12.17 12.71 17.50
C ARG A 59 13.70 12.68 17.42
N ALA A 60 14.38 12.38 18.53
CA ALA A 60 15.85 12.29 18.58
C ALA A 60 16.41 11.09 17.81
N MET A 61 15.66 9.99 17.70
CA MET A 61 16.04 8.87 16.84
C MET A 61 16.16 9.29 15.37
N GLY A 62 15.36 10.28 14.92
CA GLY A 62 15.47 10.93 13.62
C GLY A 62 15.03 10.07 12.42
N THR A 63 14.90 10.72 11.26
CA THR A 63 14.51 10.12 9.97
C THR A 63 15.65 9.96 8.97
N VAL A 64 16.89 10.11 9.42
CA VAL A 64 18.05 10.05 8.53
C VAL A 64 18.46 8.59 8.32
N ALA A 65 18.74 8.24 7.06
CA ALA A 65 19.36 6.96 6.73
C ALA A 65 20.59 6.74 7.63
N VAL A 66 20.57 5.65 8.38
CA VAL A 66 21.65 5.27 9.30
C VAL A 66 22.90 5.03 8.45
N THR A 67 24.01 5.68 8.77
CA THR A 67 25.29 5.45 8.10
C THR A 67 25.91 4.12 8.54
N PRO A 68 26.84 3.52 7.79
CA PRO A 68 27.47 2.26 8.21
C PRO A 68 28.20 2.40 9.55
N ALA A 69 28.71 3.60 9.87
CA ALA A 69 29.38 3.85 11.14
C ALA A 69 28.39 3.93 12.32
N GLU A 70 27.21 4.53 12.12
CA GLU A 70 26.19 4.66 13.16
C GLU A 70 25.55 3.32 13.53
N ASP A 71 25.28 2.44 12.55
CA ASP A 71 24.79 1.08 12.80
C ASP A 71 25.89 0.21 13.42
N ALA A 72 27.11 0.28 12.89
CA ALA A 72 28.24 -0.49 13.42
C ALA A 72 28.57 -0.16 14.88
N ALA A 73 28.26 1.05 15.35
CA ALA A 73 28.49 1.43 16.75
C ALA A 73 27.72 0.54 17.74
N GLY A 74 26.57 -0.01 17.36
CA GLY A 74 25.80 -0.92 18.21
C GLY A 74 26.49 -2.28 18.41
N GLY A 75 27.45 -2.66 17.57
CA GLY A 75 28.26 -3.87 17.78
C GLY A 75 29.29 -3.76 18.92
N CYS A 76 29.39 -2.62 19.59
CA CYS A 76 30.26 -2.41 20.75
C CYS A 76 29.65 -1.40 21.76
N ASP A 77 28.33 -1.36 21.90
CA ASP A 77 27.61 -0.40 22.77
C ASP A 77 27.37 -0.92 24.20
N GLY A 78 27.67 -2.20 24.43
CA GLY A 78 27.52 -2.88 25.72
C GLY A 78 26.16 -3.54 25.96
N VAL A 79 25.21 -3.44 25.02
CA VAL A 79 23.91 -4.13 25.06
C VAL A 79 24.10 -5.58 24.61
N LYS A 80 23.56 -6.53 25.39
CA LYS A 80 23.68 -7.98 25.14
C LYS A 80 22.35 -8.66 25.37
N ASP A 81 21.39 -8.40 24.48
CA ASP A 81 20.02 -8.89 24.61
C ASP A 81 19.72 -10.06 23.65
N GLY A 82 20.73 -10.50 22.90
CA GLY A 82 20.61 -11.58 21.92
C GLY A 82 20.01 -11.14 20.59
N LYS A 83 19.77 -9.83 20.39
CA LYS A 83 19.42 -9.26 19.08
C LYS A 83 20.71 -8.90 18.33
N TRP A 84 20.62 -7.99 17.35
CA TRP A 84 21.81 -7.46 16.69
C TRP A 84 22.07 -6.02 17.12
N GLY A 85 23.33 -5.72 17.41
CA GLY A 85 23.84 -4.37 17.55
C GLY A 85 24.09 -3.70 16.19
N PHE A 86 24.34 -4.48 15.13
CA PHE A 86 24.53 -3.97 13.76
C PHE A 86 24.06 -4.97 12.69
N HIS A 87 23.81 -4.52 11.46
CA HIS A 87 23.38 -5.39 10.36
C HIS A 87 23.83 -4.88 8.97
N THR A 88 24.57 -5.70 8.22
CA THR A 88 24.93 -5.39 6.81
C THR A 88 23.81 -5.79 5.84
N ASN A 89 23.86 -5.31 4.60
CA ASN A 89 23.05 -5.89 3.52
C ASN A 89 23.61 -7.26 3.09
N LEU A 90 22.98 -7.88 2.09
CA LEU A 90 23.52 -9.06 1.40
C LEU A 90 24.73 -8.63 0.56
N ASP A 91 25.91 -8.80 1.12
CA ASP A 91 27.19 -8.48 0.47
C ASP A 91 27.91 -9.75 0.06
N ALA A 92 28.85 -9.66 -0.88
CA ALA A 92 29.68 -10.79 -1.29
C ALA A 92 30.65 -11.26 -0.19
N GLU A 93 31.09 -10.36 0.69
CA GLU A 93 31.95 -10.63 1.85
C GLU A 93 31.71 -9.56 2.94
N PRO A 94 30.59 -9.66 3.70
CA PRO A 94 30.23 -8.64 4.67
C PRO A 94 31.19 -8.62 5.88
N TRP A 95 31.42 -7.44 6.45
CA TRP A 95 32.31 -7.26 7.60
C TRP A 95 31.89 -6.12 8.53
N TRP A 96 32.35 -6.22 9.79
CA TRP A 96 32.27 -5.21 10.85
C TRP A 96 33.65 -5.01 11.48
N GLN A 97 33.97 -3.79 11.87
CA GLN A 97 35.28 -3.43 12.41
C GLN A 97 35.15 -2.38 13.51
N VAL A 98 36.07 -2.43 14.47
CA VAL A 98 36.26 -1.41 15.51
C VAL A 98 37.69 -0.82 15.47
N ASP A 99 37.81 0.49 15.68
CA ASP A 99 39.07 1.21 15.91
C ASP A 99 39.27 1.44 17.42
N LEU A 100 40.24 0.73 18.01
CA LEU A 100 40.53 0.83 19.45
C LEU A 100 41.16 2.19 19.85
N GLY A 101 41.64 2.96 18.86
CA GLY A 101 42.26 4.28 18.99
C GLY A 101 43.79 4.25 19.10
N ALA A 102 44.38 3.11 19.47
CA ALA A 102 45.83 2.90 19.53
C ALA A 102 46.18 1.42 19.28
N VAL A 103 47.44 1.14 18.93
CA VAL A 103 47.94 -0.24 18.80
C VAL A 103 48.15 -0.83 20.19
N LEU A 104 47.31 -1.80 20.58
CA LEU A 104 47.31 -2.46 21.88
C LEU A 104 47.74 -3.93 21.74
N ALA A 105 48.36 -4.48 22.78
CA ALA A 105 48.53 -5.93 22.90
C ALA A 105 47.20 -6.53 23.36
N LEU A 106 46.59 -7.39 22.53
CA LEU A 106 45.23 -7.90 22.77
C LEU A 106 45.26 -9.27 23.45
N ASP A 107 44.45 -9.41 24.51
CA ASP A 107 44.26 -10.65 25.25
C ASP A 107 43.28 -11.58 24.53
N ARG A 108 42.06 -11.11 24.28
CA ARG A 108 40.98 -11.88 23.65
C ARG A 108 39.93 -10.98 22.99
N VAL A 109 39.17 -11.56 22.06
CA VAL A 109 37.92 -11.02 21.53
C VAL A 109 36.77 -11.90 22.01
N VAL A 110 35.69 -11.30 22.48
CA VAL A 110 34.47 -12.01 22.92
C VAL A 110 33.33 -11.57 22.01
N VAL A 111 32.70 -12.53 21.34
CA VAL A 111 31.64 -12.27 20.34
C VAL A 111 30.32 -12.86 20.84
N TYR A 112 29.35 -11.99 21.05
CA TYR A 112 27.96 -12.34 21.32
C TYR A 112 27.20 -12.35 19.99
N ASN A 113 26.52 -13.46 19.71
CA ASN A 113 25.79 -13.64 18.45
C ASN A 113 24.32 -13.24 18.58
N ARG A 114 23.73 -12.86 17.44
CA ARG A 114 22.28 -12.74 17.28
C ARG A 114 21.64 -14.13 17.42
N CYS A 115 20.68 -14.27 18.32
CA CYS A 115 20.21 -15.58 18.76
C CYS A 115 19.12 -16.20 17.88
N ASP A 116 18.30 -15.41 17.19
CA ASP A 116 17.23 -15.89 16.28
C ASP A 116 17.71 -16.24 14.87
N ALA A 117 18.96 -15.91 14.52
CA ALA A 117 19.57 -16.20 13.21
C ALA A 117 21.07 -16.58 13.31
N ALA A 118 21.45 -17.23 14.41
CA ALA A 118 22.85 -17.45 14.80
C ALA A 118 23.71 -18.18 13.76
N SER A 119 23.13 -19.09 12.98
CA SER A 119 23.85 -19.92 11.98
C SER A 119 24.50 -19.10 10.86
N ARG A 120 24.10 -17.85 10.66
CA ARG A 120 24.75 -16.96 9.68
C ARG A 120 26.20 -16.63 10.04
N ALA A 121 26.59 -16.79 11.31
CA ALA A 121 27.95 -16.60 11.79
C ALA A 121 28.78 -17.91 11.87
N ASP A 122 28.28 -19.03 11.33
CA ASP A 122 28.97 -20.34 11.37
C ASP A 122 30.33 -20.34 10.67
N HIS A 123 30.59 -19.35 9.81
CA HIS A 123 31.84 -19.19 9.08
C HIS A 123 32.58 -17.89 9.45
N LEU A 124 32.33 -17.35 10.65
CA LEU A 124 32.97 -16.12 11.12
C LEU A 124 34.49 -16.18 11.07
N THR A 125 35.10 -15.13 10.53
CA THR A 125 36.53 -14.88 10.58
C THR A 125 36.82 -13.62 11.38
N ILE A 126 37.92 -13.61 12.13
CA ILE A 126 38.45 -12.43 12.81
C ILE A 126 39.83 -12.12 12.23
N ARG A 127 40.06 -10.86 11.89
CA ARG A 127 41.34 -10.33 11.39
C ARG A 127 41.73 -9.11 12.21
N ILE A 128 43.02 -8.87 12.32
CA ILE A 128 43.55 -7.72 13.08
C ILE A 128 44.57 -6.93 12.25
N SER A 129 44.67 -5.64 12.52
CA SER A 129 45.54 -4.71 11.79
C SER A 129 46.02 -3.55 12.67
N ASP A 130 47.21 -3.03 12.38
CA ASP A 130 47.75 -1.82 13.01
C ASP A 130 47.28 -0.54 12.30
N ASP A 131 46.99 -0.62 10.99
CA ASP A 131 46.73 0.53 10.11
C ASP A 131 45.34 0.51 9.44
N GLY A 132 44.57 -0.57 9.60
CA GLY A 132 43.25 -0.76 8.99
C GLY A 132 43.29 -1.12 7.51
N GLN A 133 44.48 -1.25 6.92
CA GLN A 133 44.69 -1.57 5.49
C GLN A 133 45.30 -2.96 5.32
N ASN A 134 46.29 -3.31 6.14
CA ASN A 134 47.01 -4.58 6.11
C ASN A 134 46.48 -5.52 7.20
N TRP A 135 45.79 -6.58 6.80
CA TRP A 135 45.03 -7.45 7.71
C TRP A 135 45.67 -8.84 7.88
N SER A 136 46.02 -9.17 9.12
CA SER A 136 46.49 -10.51 9.49
C SER A 136 45.34 -11.39 10.00
N PRO A 137 45.27 -12.68 9.62
CA PRO A 137 44.24 -13.58 10.13
C PRO A 137 44.44 -13.83 11.64
N ALA A 138 43.37 -13.73 12.41
CA ALA A 138 43.37 -13.97 13.86
C ALA A 138 42.62 -15.24 14.24
N TYR A 139 41.48 -15.50 13.62
CA TYR A 139 40.66 -16.67 13.90
C TYR A 139 39.74 -16.99 12.72
N THR A 140 39.44 -18.27 12.52
CA THR A 140 38.40 -18.77 11.62
C THR A 140 37.55 -19.75 12.40
N HIS A 141 36.25 -19.50 12.47
CA HIS A 141 35.32 -20.38 13.15
C HIS A 141 35.09 -21.64 12.33
N THR A 142 35.30 -22.79 12.95
CA THR A 142 35.03 -24.13 12.39
C THR A 142 34.21 -24.98 13.35
N GLY A 143 33.66 -24.36 14.40
CA GLY A 143 32.87 -25.03 15.44
C GLY A 143 31.38 -25.07 15.10
N PRO A 144 30.54 -25.62 16.01
CA PRO A 144 29.10 -25.51 15.88
C PRO A 144 28.65 -24.06 16.11
N THR A 145 27.44 -23.73 15.65
CA THR A 145 26.80 -22.44 15.89
C THR A 145 26.89 -22.02 17.37
N PHE A 146 27.34 -20.80 17.60
CA PHE A 146 27.46 -20.20 18.93
C PHE A 146 26.40 -19.12 19.14
N PHE A 147 26.02 -18.90 20.40
CA PHE A 147 25.05 -17.89 20.80
C PHE A 147 25.73 -16.81 21.65
N GLY A 148 25.35 -16.65 22.91
CA GLY A 148 25.78 -15.51 23.72
C GLY A 148 24.77 -15.18 24.80
N ALA A 149 23.90 -14.20 24.55
CA ALA A 149 22.95 -13.73 25.57
C ALA A 149 21.94 -14.79 26.03
N SER A 150 21.48 -15.67 25.12
CA SER A 150 20.43 -16.65 25.41
C SER A 150 20.90 -17.85 26.23
N ASP A 151 22.17 -18.23 26.11
CA ASP A 151 22.75 -19.42 26.74
C ASP A 151 23.95 -19.13 27.64
N GLY A 152 24.39 -17.87 27.71
CA GLY A 152 25.56 -17.43 28.45
C GLY A 152 26.90 -17.88 27.86
N LYS A 153 26.93 -18.32 26.59
CA LYS A 153 28.12 -18.93 25.96
C LYS A 153 28.53 -18.18 24.68
N PRO A 154 29.10 -16.96 24.79
CA PRO A 154 29.65 -16.25 23.63
C PRO A 154 30.90 -16.96 23.09
N LEU A 155 31.26 -16.66 21.85
CA LEU A 155 32.52 -17.13 21.26
C LEU A 155 33.69 -16.33 21.83
N VAL A 156 34.61 -17.00 22.52
CA VAL A 156 35.83 -16.39 23.10
C VAL A 156 37.05 -16.79 22.27
N VAL A 157 37.74 -15.81 21.70
CA VAL A 157 38.90 -16.00 20.83
C VAL A 157 40.15 -15.42 21.50
N PRO A 158 41.10 -16.25 21.97
CA PRO A 158 42.35 -15.77 22.53
C PRO A 158 43.26 -15.19 21.43
N LEU A 159 43.81 -14.00 21.68
CA LEU A 159 44.75 -13.32 20.79
C LEU A 159 46.21 -13.37 21.30
N ASN A 160 46.45 -13.86 22.51
CA ASN A 160 47.78 -14.18 23.05
C ASN A 160 48.79 -13.02 22.95
N GLY A 161 48.33 -11.78 23.20
CA GLY A 161 49.18 -10.59 23.18
C GLY A 161 49.52 -10.06 21.79
N ARG A 162 48.89 -10.57 20.73
CA ARG A 162 49.05 -10.02 19.38
C ARG A 162 48.67 -8.54 19.36
N ARG A 163 49.49 -7.73 18.69
CA ARG A 163 49.32 -6.28 18.62
C ARG A 163 48.38 -5.91 17.48
N ALA A 164 47.44 -5.01 17.75
CA ALA A 164 46.57 -4.41 16.75
C ALA A 164 45.90 -3.14 17.26
N ARG A 165 45.54 -2.25 16.33
CA ARG A 165 44.62 -1.13 16.56
C ARG A 165 43.20 -1.44 16.10
N TYR A 166 43.07 -2.24 15.06
CA TYR A 166 41.79 -2.58 14.44
C TYR A 166 41.51 -4.07 14.59
N VAL A 167 40.27 -4.40 14.94
CA VAL A 167 39.72 -5.76 14.92
C VAL A 167 38.57 -5.78 13.91
N ARG A 168 38.57 -6.76 13.00
CA ARG A 168 37.52 -6.95 12.00
C ARG A 168 36.96 -8.35 12.09
N CYS A 169 35.64 -8.44 12.18
CA CYS A 169 34.87 -9.66 12.05
C CYS A 169 34.24 -9.71 10.64
N ALA A 170 34.25 -10.86 9.98
CA ALA A 170 33.72 -10.99 8.61
C ALA A 170 33.20 -12.39 8.32
N ILE A 171 32.23 -12.50 7.39
CA ILE A 171 31.76 -13.77 6.85
C ILE A 171 32.29 -13.95 5.42
N PRO A 172 33.04 -15.02 5.12
CA PRO A 172 33.44 -15.33 3.76
C PRO A 172 32.23 -15.73 2.90
N GLY A 173 32.10 -15.10 1.73
CA GLY A 173 31.06 -15.41 0.75
C GLY A 173 29.73 -14.65 0.96
N PRO A 174 28.79 -14.79 0.01
CA PRO A 174 27.57 -13.98 0.00
C PRO A 174 26.69 -14.19 1.23
N ALA A 175 26.58 -13.18 2.09
CA ALA A 175 25.83 -13.26 3.34
C ALA A 175 25.32 -11.90 3.82
N TYR A 176 24.36 -11.93 4.75
CA TYR A 176 24.10 -10.83 5.68
C TYR A 176 24.97 -11.05 6.92
N PHE A 177 25.56 -10.00 7.46
CA PHE A 177 26.35 -10.07 8.69
C PHE A 177 25.77 -9.20 9.80
N HIS A 178 25.68 -9.78 10.99
CA HIS A 178 25.13 -9.15 12.18
C HIS A 178 25.62 -9.90 13.41
N LEU A 179 25.91 -9.18 14.48
CA LEU A 179 26.24 -9.73 15.80
C LEU A 179 25.51 -8.91 16.86
N ASP A 180 25.37 -9.47 18.06
CA ASP A 180 24.81 -8.79 19.24
C ASP A 180 25.83 -7.76 19.75
N GLU A 181 27.02 -8.24 20.14
CA GLU A 181 28.09 -7.40 20.72
C GLU A 181 29.47 -8.03 20.42
N VAL A 182 30.49 -7.19 20.23
CA VAL A 182 31.90 -7.58 20.07
C VAL A 182 32.75 -6.84 21.09
N GLU A 183 33.26 -7.57 22.06
CA GLU A 183 34.15 -7.05 23.09
C GLU A 183 35.62 -7.37 22.75
N VAL A 184 36.51 -6.44 23.06
CA VAL A 184 37.96 -6.62 22.89
C VAL A 184 38.64 -6.29 24.21
N TYR A 185 39.54 -7.16 24.68
CA TYR A 185 40.26 -6.99 25.93
C TYR A 185 41.76 -6.85 25.67
N ALA A 186 42.42 -5.89 26.31
CA ALA A 186 43.87 -5.72 26.22
C ALA A 186 44.60 -6.55 27.28
N SER A 187 45.80 -7.06 26.98
CA SER A 187 46.60 -7.88 27.92
C SER A 187 47.01 -7.13 29.20
N GLN A 188 47.10 -5.80 29.13
CA GLN A 188 47.44 -4.96 30.31
C GLN A 188 46.23 -4.72 31.22
N GLU A 189 45.01 -4.79 30.69
CA GLU A 189 43.76 -4.58 31.42
C GLU A 189 42.70 -5.62 31.01
N PRO A 190 42.90 -6.91 31.36
CA PRO A 190 42.08 -8.02 30.84
C PRO A 190 40.62 -8.03 31.34
N SER A 191 40.28 -7.13 32.27
CA SER A 191 38.92 -6.92 32.81
C SER A 191 38.15 -5.76 32.17
N VAL A 192 38.77 -4.99 31.28
CA VAL A 192 38.14 -3.82 30.64
C VAL A 192 37.92 -4.08 29.15
N ASN A 193 36.68 -3.95 28.68
CA ASN A 193 36.35 -3.98 27.25
C ASN A 193 36.84 -2.68 26.61
N VAL A 194 37.98 -2.72 25.91
CA VAL A 194 38.58 -1.56 25.25
C VAL A 194 37.87 -1.16 23.96
N ALA A 195 36.93 -1.97 23.46
CA ALA A 195 36.08 -1.65 22.31
C ALA A 195 34.81 -0.87 22.68
N LEU A 196 34.43 -0.84 23.97
CA LEU A 196 33.17 -0.22 24.41
C LEU A 196 33.07 1.26 23.96
N GLY A 197 32.04 1.57 23.17
CA GLY A 197 31.75 2.90 22.64
C GLY A 197 32.79 3.46 21.65
N LYS A 198 33.67 2.61 21.10
CA LYS A 198 34.70 3.03 20.15
C LYS A 198 34.13 3.24 18.74
N PRO A 199 34.81 4.06 17.90
CA PRO A 199 34.43 4.20 16.50
C PRO A 199 34.46 2.86 15.77
N SER A 200 33.34 2.53 15.13
CA SER A 200 33.14 1.28 14.41
C SER A 200 32.63 1.53 13.00
N LEU A 201 32.83 0.56 12.11
CA LEU A 201 32.42 0.64 10.70
C LEU A 201 32.05 -0.74 10.18
N GLN A 202 31.17 -0.80 9.19
CA GLN A 202 30.79 -2.04 8.50
C GLN A 202 30.75 -1.86 6.97
N SER A 203 30.68 -2.98 6.25
CA SER A 203 30.73 -3.01 4.78
C SER A 203 29.58 -2.30 4.08
N SER A 204 28.36 -2.42 4.60
CA SER A 204 27.14 -1.86 4.02
C SER A 204 26.04 -1.73 5.08
N ILE A 205 24.92 -1.11 4.74
CA ILE A 205 23.77 -0.93 5.64
C ILE A 205 22.64 -1.84 5.20
N SER A 206 22.03 -2.52 6.16
CA SER A 206 20.83 -3.29 5.96
C SER A 206 19.59 -2.41 5.92
N GLN A 207 18.53 -2.85 5.23
CA GLN A 207 17.19 -2.25 5.41
C GLN A 207 16.64 -2.41 6.84
N TRP A 208 17.25 -3.27 7.66
CA TRP A 208 16.94 -3.48 9.07
C TRP A 208 17.90 -2.77 10.03
N SER A 209 18.87 -2.02 9.52
CA SER A 209 19.78 -1.21 10.34
C SER A 209 19.03 -0.08 11.05
N TYR A 210 19.46 0.25 12.25
CA TYR A 210 18.85 1.32 13.06
C TYR A 210 19.94 2.06 13.84
N ARG A 211 19.69 3.32 14.18
CA ARG A 211 20.57 4.06 15.09
C ARG A 211 20.25 3.61 16.53
N ALA A 212 21.25 3.15 17.27
CA ALA A 212 21.11 2.96 18.72
C ALA A 212 20.59 4.27 19.36
N ALA A 213 19.60 4.17 20.25
CA ALA A 213 18.88 5.34 20.75
C ALA A 213 19.84 6.34 21.41
N PRO A 214 20.02 7.57 20.88
CA PRO A 214 20.86 8.55 21.55
C PRO A 214 20.21 8.95 22.87
N ALA A 215 21.02 9.26 23.89
CA ALA A 215 20.51 9.96 25.06
C ALA A 215 19.86 11.28 24.60
N VAL A 216 18.60 11.53 24.99
CA VAL A 216 17.92 12.79 24.64
C VAL A 216 18.66 13.93 25.32
N ASP A 217 19.25 14.82 24.51
CA ASP A 217 19.77 16.07 25.02
C ASP A 217 18.61 16.94 25.51
N SER A 218 18.54 17.12 26.82
CA SER A 218 17.52 17.95 27.48
C SER A 218 17.56 19.42 27.03
N GLU A 219 18.72 19.91 26.58
CA GLU A 219 18.87 21.26 26.05
C GLU A 219 18.20 21.39 24.68
N SER A 220 18.49 20.47 23.76
CA SER A 220 17.82 20.41 22.45
C SER A 220 16.30 20.28 22.58
N ALA A 221 15.82 19.40 23.47
CA ALA A 221 14.39 19.19 23.66
C ALA A 221 13.65 20.45 24.13
N LEU A 222 14.23 21.20 25.08
CA LEU A 222 13.65 22.47 25.52
C LEU A 222 13.63 23.50 24.39
N ARG A 223 14.71 23.62 23.62
CA ARG A 223 14.82 24.57 22.49
C ARG A 223 13.71 24.34 21.46
N ASP A 224 13.45 23.09 21.10
CA ASP A 224 12.37 22.72 20.16
C ASP A 224 10.99 23.05 20.71
N VAL A 225 10.77 22.91 22.02
CA VAL A 225 9.50 23.29 22.67
C VAL A 225 9.31 24.80 22.63
N LEU A 226 10.35 25.58 22.95
CA LEU A 226 10.30 27.05 22.89
C LEU A 226 10.01 27.53 21.46
N GLU A 227 10.67 26.95 20.45
CA GLU A 227 10.45 27.32 19.04
C GLU A 227 9.01 27.04 18.59
N ARG A 228 8.52 25.81 18.82
CA ARG A 228 7.16 25.41 18.45
C ARG A 228 6.10 26.18 19.24
N GLY A 229 6.37 26.47 20.52
CA GLY A 229 5.50 27.28 21.37
C GLY A 229 5.38 28.71 20.85
N ARG A 230 6.49 29.35 20.45
CA ARG A 230 6.49 30.69 19.85
C ARG A 230 5.73 30.73 18.52
N LYS A 231 5.84 29.69 17.69
CA LYS A 231 5.04 29.57 16.45
C LYS A 231 3.54 29.46 16.73
N LEU A 232 3.14 28.66 17.73
CA LEU A 232 1.75 28.57 18.17
C LEU A 232 1.23 29.90 18.74
N ILE A 233 2.04 30.63 19.51
CA ILE A 233 1.70 31.98 20.00
C ILE A 233 1.41 32.92 18.84
N ALA A 234 2.28 32.95 17.82
CA ALA A 234 2.08 33.80 16.64
C ALA A 234 0.77 33.46 15.90
N GLU A 235 0.46 32.18 15.73
CA GLU A 235 -0.81 31.72 15.15
C GLU A 235 -2.02 32.15 16.01
N MET A 236 -1.97 31.94 17.31
CA MET A 236 -3.05 32.31 18.23
C MET A 236 -3.27 33.83 18.30
N LYS A 237 -2.20 34.63 18.24
CA LYS A 237 -2.26 36.09 18.12
C LYS A 237 -2.92 36.53 16.83
N ALA A 238 -2.59 35.88 15.69
CA ALA A 238 -3.22 36.16 14.41
C ALA A 238 -4.74 35.88 14.44
N MET A 239 -5.20 34.98 15.32
CA MET A 239 -6.61 34.73 15.59
C MET A 239 -7.22 35.64 16.67
N GLY A 240 -6.49 36.64 17.17
CA GLY A 240 -6.96 37.58 18.19
C GLY A 240 -7.07 36.99 19.59
N ARG A 241 -6.32 35.93 19.92
CA ARG A 241 -6.34 35.29 21.24
C ARG A 241 -5.26 35.85 22.17
N ASP A 242 -5.59 35.98 23.45
CA ASP A 242 -4.60 36.32 24.48
C ASP A 242 -3.62 35.15 24.67
N THR A 243 -2.33 35.47 24.62
CA THR A 243 -1.21 34.53 24.71
C THR A 243 -0.23 34.92 25.82
N SER A 244 -0.51 36.00 26.55
CA SER A 244 0.43 36.65 27.46
C SER A 244 0.93 35.73 28.59
N GLU A 245 0.09 34.82 29.08
CA GLU A 245 0.51 33.82 30.08
C GLU A 245 1.54 32.84 29.52
N CYS A 246 1.31 32.34 28.29
CA CYS A 246 2.20 31.40 27.63
C CYS A 246 3.54 32.08 27.31
N GLU A 247 3.51 33.31 26.77
CA GLU A 247 4.72 34.10 26.50
C GLU A 247 5.59 34.26 27.74
N ARG A 248 5.02 34.75 28.85
CA ARG A 248 5.75 34.89 30.11
C ARG A 248 6.30 33.55 30.62
N ALA A 249 5.58 32.45 30.41
CA ALA A 249 6.05 31.13 30.82
C ALA A 249 7.24 30.65 29.96
N LEU A 250 7.21 30.86 28.64
CA LEU A 250 8.33 30.50 27.77
C LEU A 250 9.56 31.37 28.03
N ASP A 251 9.39 32.68 28.23
CA ASP A 251 10.51 33.58 28.55
C ASP A 251 11.14 33.23 29.90
N ARG A 252 10.33 32.87 30.90
CA ARG A 252 10.83 32.36 32.19
C ARG A 252 11.56 31.04 32.04
N ALA A 253 11.01 30.08 31.27
CA ALA A 253 11.67 28.80 31.04
C ALA A 253 13.04 28.96 30.36
N GLU A 254 13.16 29.88 29.40
CA GLU A 254 14.43 30.21 28.75
C GLU A 254 15.43 30.83 29.74
N ALA A 255 14.98 31.78 30.57
CA ALA A 255 15.81 32.40 31.60
C ALA A 255 16.25 31.42 32.71
N ASP A 256 15.35 30.55 33.17
CA ASP A 256 15.63 29.55 34.20
C ASP A 256 16.53 28.44 33.68
N HIS A 257 16.42 28.07 32.39
CA HIS A 257 17.37 27.19 31.75
C HIS A 257 18.78 27.80 31.72
N ALA A 258 18.92 29.06 31.30
CA ALA A 258 20.20 29.77 31.31
C ALA A 258 20.80 29.89 32.73
N ALA A 259 19.94 30.05 33.74
CA ALA A 259 20.33 30.12 35.15
C ALA A 259 20.47 28.74 35.84
N ARG A 260 20.19 27.63 35.14
CA ARG A 260 20.16 26.26 35.69
C ARG A 260 19.25 26.10 36.93
N ARG A 261 18.05 26.67 36.89
CA ARG A 261 17.05 26.62 37.99
C ARG A 261 15.78 25.89 37.56
N GLY A 262 15.09 25.26 38.53
CA GLY A 262 13.73 24.74 38.35
C GLY A 262 13.61 23.59 37.34
N SER A 263 12.43 23.51 36.69
CA SER A 263 12.12 22.52 35.65
C SER A 263 11.63 23.21 34.36
N PRO A 264 12.51 23.98 33.68
CA PRO A 264 12.12 24.87 32.58
C PRO A 264 11.45 24.13 31.42
N TYR A 265 11.86 22.89 31.15
CA TYR A 265 11.22 22.02 30.17
C TYR A 265 9.74 21.74 30.49
N ALA A 266 9.44 21.31 31.73
CA ALA A 266 8.07 20.97 32.11
C ALA A 266 7.18 22.22 32.10
N ASP A 267 7.69 23.34 32.61
CA ASP A 267 6.96 24.61 32.64
C ASP A 267 6.62 25.10 31.22
N ALA A 268 7.58 25.02 30.29
CA ALA A 268 7.35 25.35 28.88
C ALA A 268 6.31 24.42 28.24
N ARG A 269 6.42 23.10 28.40
CA ARG A 269 5.45 22.14 27.84
C ARG A 269 4.03 22.36 28.38
N TRP A 270 3.89 22.60 29.68
CA TRP A 270 2.57 22.88 30.29
C TRP A 270 1.96 24.19 29.78
N ALA A 271 2.76 25.23 29.57
CA ALA A 271 2.30 26.49 28.97
C ALA A 271 1.85 26.30 27.52
N VAL A 272 2.63 25.57 26.70
CA VAL A 272 2.26 25.26 25.31
C VAL A 272 0.99 24.40 25.25
N ARG A 273 0.88 23.38 26.10
CA ARG A 273 -0.31 22.53 26.19
C ARG A 273 -1.57 23.34 26.50
N ARG A 274 -1.53 24.21 27.52
CA ARG A 274 -2.68 25.08 27.89
C ARG A 274 -3.09 25.96 26.71
N LEU A 275 -2.10 26.56 26.03
CA LEU A 275 -2.38 27.40 24.87
C LEU A 275 -3.01 26.59 23.73
N LEU A 276 -2.46 25.42 23.38
CA LEU A 276 -2.99 24.58 22.31
C LEU A 276 -4.42 24.10 22.59
N LEU A 277 -4.71 23.66 23.81
CA LEU A 277 -6.05 23.21 24.20
C LEU A 277 -7.07 24.36 24.27
N SER A 278 -6.61 25.61 24.34
CA SER A 278 -7.47 26.81 24.27
C SER A 278 -7.86 27.21 22.84
N HIS A 279 -7.31 26.52 21.83
CA HIS A 279 -7.54 26.81 20.42
C HIS A 279 -9.06 26.82 20.10
N PRO A 280 -9.58 27.84 19.39
CA PRO A 280 -11.02 27.99 19.19
C PRO A 280 -11.64 26.83 18.41
N LEU A 281 -10.92 26.23 17.47
CA LEU A 281 -11.41 25.06 16.71
C LEU A 281 -11.60 23.80 17.54
N LEU A 282 -11.08 23.76 18.77
CA LEU A 282 -11.34 22.69 19.72
C LEU A 282 -12.62 22.93 20.53
N SER A 283 -13.45 23.96 20.29
CA SER A 283 -14.53 24.37 21.22
C SER A 283 -15.72 23.40 21.35
N PHE A 284 -15.54 22.12 21.07
CA PHE A 284 -16.54 21.06 21.25
C PHE A 284 -16.27 20.31 22.57
N ASP A 285 -17.32 19.81 23.22
CA ASP A 285 -17.19 19.19 24.55
C ASP A 285 -16.97 17.68 24.51
N ARG A 286 -17.28 17.05 23.37
CA ARG A 286 -17.36 15.60 23.23
C ARG A 286 -16.63 15.09 21.99
N ILE A 287 -15.85 14.03 22.15
CA ILE A 287 -15.16 13.32 21.06
C ILE A 287 -15.65 11.87 21.02
N LEU A 288 -16.14 11.43 19.86
CA LEU A 288 -16.35 10.00 19.57
C LEU A 288 -15.01 9.37 19.26
N PHE A 289 -14.76 8.16 19.78
CA PHE A 289 -13.61 7.35 19.39
C PHE A 289 -13.91 5.85 19.55
N VAL A 290 -13.00 5.02 19.06
CA VAL A 290 -13.06 3.55 19.17
C VAL A 290 -11.91 3.06 20.01
N LYS A 291 -12.19 2.11 20.89
CA LYS A 291 -11.17 1.21 21.42
C LYS A 291 -11.24 -0.10 20.64
N ARG A 292 -10.11 -0.62 20.15
CA ARG A 292 -10.00 -1.97 19.58
C ARG A 292 -8.55 -2.44 19.62
N LYS A 293 -8.33 -3.75 19.49
CA LYS A 293 -7.00 -4.30 19.17
C LYS A 293 -6.81 -4.28 17.64
N PRO A 294 -5.66 -3.84 17.09
CA PRO A 294 -5.35 -4.01 15.66
C PRO A 294 -5.40 -5.49 15.25
N GLY A 295 -5.73 -5.80 14.00
CA GLY A 295 -5.83 -7.18 13.51
C GLY A 295 -4.56 -8.00 13.75
N SER A 296 -4.70 -9.31 13.89
CA SER A 296 -3.58 -10.23 14.16
C SER A 296 -2.60 -10.36 13.00
N PHE A 297 -3.04 -10.09 11.77
CA PHE A 297 -2.19 -10.08 10.58
C PHE A 297 -1.85 -8.64 10.17
N SER A 298 -0.55 -8.32 10.09
CA SER A 298 -0.08 -6.97 9.75
C SER A 298 0.13 -6.83 8.24
N HIS A 299 -0.90 -6.36 7.54
CA HIS A 299 -0.87 -6.03 6.11
C HIS A 299 -2.07 -5.15 5.76
N MET A 300 -1.90 -4.17 4.87
CA MET A 300 -2.90 -3.13 4.68
C MET A 300 -4.24 -3.67 4.15
N SER A 301 -4.20 -4.72 3.32
CA SER A 301 -5.39 -5.39 2.80
C SER A 301 -6.11 -6.22 3.86
N ASP A 302 -5.37 -6.88 4.76
CA ASP A 302 -5.86 -7.98 5.59
C ASP A 302 -6.51 -7.53 6.90
N GLN A 303 -6.16 -6.34 7.40
CA GLN A 303 -6.73 -5.78 8.63
C GLN A 303 -8.26 -5.59 8.58
N HIS A 304 -8.85 -5.70 7.39
CA HIS A 304 -10.28 -5.53 7.12
C HIS A 304 -11.04 -6.84 6.90
N TYR A 305 -10.41 -8.00 7.12
CA TYR A 305 -11.12 -9.27 7.16
C TYR A 305 -11.40 -9.68 8.60
N GLY A 306 -12.65 -10.02 8.90
CA GLY A 306 -13.03 -10.35 10.28
C GLY A 306 -12.35 -11.60 10.84
N TRP A 307 -11.83 -12.50 9.99
CA TRP A 307 -11.02 -13.65 10.43
C TRP A 307 -9.62 -13.28 10.97
N TRP A 308 -9.14 -12.06 10.74
CA TRP A 308 -7.93 -11.53 11.39
C TRP A 308 -8.26 -10.59 12.56
N SER A 309 -9.55 -10.48 12.94
CA SER A 309 -9.96 -9.65 14.07
C SER A 309 -9.40 -10.17 15.40
N ARG A 310 -9.33 -9.27 16.38
CA ARG A 310 -9.03 -9.59 17.78
C ARG A 310 -10.13 -9.00 18.65
N GLY A 311 -10.63 -9.81 19.59
CA GLY A 311 -11.72 -9.43 20.47
C GLY A 311 -11.39 -8.29 21.43
N GLY A 312 -12.37 -7.41 21.63
CA GLY A 312 -12.42 -6.41 22.69
C GLY A 312 -12.56 -4.98 22.18
N GLY A 313 -12.99 -4.09 23.08
CA GLY A 313 -13.20 -2.67 22.79
C GLY A 313 -14.65 -2.33 22.48
N GLY A 314 -14.88 -1.22 21.78
CA GLY A 314 -16.20 -0.64 21.60
C GLY A 314 -16.18 0.82 21.14
N LEU A 315 -17.36 1.44 21.17
CA LEU A 315 -17.57 2.85 20.86
C LEU A 315 -17.58 3.67 22.15
N TYR A 316 -16.85 4.78 22.18
CA TYR A 316 -16.68 5.60 23.39
C TYR A 316 -16.82 7.09 23.11
N VAL A 317 -17.28 7.81 24.12
CA VAL A 317 -17.33 9.27 24.16
C VAL A 317 -16.34 9.76 25.21
N LEU A 318 -15.43 10.65 24.81
CA LEU A 318 -14.51 11.37 25.67
C LEU A 318 -15.06 12.77 25.97
N THR A 319 -15.16 13.13 27.24
CA THR A 319 -15.55 14.46 27.75
C THR A 319 -14.47 15.00 28.68
N GLY A 320 -14.44 16.32 28.91
CA GLY A 320 -13.43 16.94 29.76
C GLY A 320 -11.99 16.76 29.24
N TYR A 321 -11.79 16.52 27.93
CA TYR A 321 -10.47 16.20 27.35
C TYR A 321 -9.44 17.34 27.41
N ARG A 322 -9.90 18.55 27.78
CA ARG A 322 -9.06 19.71 28.04
C ARG A 322 -8.61 19.82 29.49
N GLU A 323 -9.24 19.05 30.38
CA GLU A 323 -9.04 19.08 31.82
C GLU A 323 -8.03 18.01 32.25
N ASP A 324 -7.62 18.06 33.51
CA ASP A 324 -6.68 17.09 34.09
C ASP A 324 -7.30 15.70 34.31
N ARG A 325 -8.62 15.56 34.17
CA ARG A 325 -9.34 14.29 34.36
C ARG A 325 -10.44 14.13 33.30
N PRO A 326 -10.08 13.70 32.08
CA PRO A 326 -11.10 13.37 31.09
C PRO A 326 -11.96 12.19 31.55
N GLU A 327 -13.23 12.22 31.19
CA GLU A 327 -14.16 11.12 31.42
C GLU A 327 -14.38 10.34 30.12
N VAL A 328 -14.42 9.02 30.24
CA VAL A 328 -14.68 8.11 29.13
C VAL A 328 -15.95 7.33 29.42
N ARG A 329 -16.94 7.48 28.55
CA ARG A 329 -18.21 6.77 28.63
C ARG A 329 -18.36 5.85 27.42
N GLU A 330 -18.67 4.58 27.66
CA GLU A 330 -19.02 3.64 26.60
C GLU A 330 -20.41 3.95 26.02
N ILE A 331 -20.58 3.72 24.72
CA ILE A 331 -21.89 3.63 24.07
C ILE A 331 -22.27 2.14 24.06
N PRO A 332 -23.23 1.70 24.90
CA PRO A 332 -23.51 0.29 25.07
C PRO A 332 -24.18 -0.28 23.82
N THR A 333 -23.45 -1.10 23.07
CA THR A 333 -23.99 -1.77 21.86
C THR A 333 -24.71 -3.07 22.19
N GLY A 334 -24.30 -3.76 23.28
CA GLY A 334 -24.80 -5.10 23.61
C GLY A 334 -24.36 -6.18 22.60
N LEU A 335 -23.43 -5.86 21.69
CA LEU A 335 -22.85 -6.84 20.78
C LEU A 335 -21.88 -7.76 21.53
N PRO A 336 -21.70 -9.02 21.09
CA PRO A 336 -20.67 -9.91 21.62
C PRO A 336 -19.25 -9.33 21.52
N GLU A 337 -18.27 -10.03 22.11
CA GLU A 337 -16.88 -9.67 21.92
C GLU A 337 -16.50 -9.73 20.42
N GLY A 338 -15.91 -8.65 19.93
CA GLY A 338 -15.62 -8.47 18.51
C GLY A 338 -14.68 -7.29 18.25
N SER A 339 -14.64 -6.85 16.99
CA SER A 339 -13.81 -5.74 16.52
C SER A 339 -14.67 -4.66 15.88
N TYR A 340 -14.37 -3.39 16.22
CA TYR A 340 -15.08 -2.20 15.73
C TYR A 340 -14.17 -1.40 14.81
N VAL A 341 -14.65 -0.96 13.65
CA VAL A 341 -13.80 -0.27 12.65
C VAL A 341 -14.48 0.94 12.03
N ASP A 342 -13.67 1.95 11.71
CA ASP A 342 -13.97 3.10 10.85
C ASP A 342 -15.33 3.78 11.10
N PRO A 343 -15.60 4.30 12.31
CA PRO A 343 -16.86 4.94 12.61
C PRO A 343 -17.07 6.22 11.79
N ASP A 344 -18.32 6.60 11.59
CA ASP A 344 -18.73 7.90 11.05
C ASP A 344 -19.93 8.45 11.83
N LEU A 345 -19.98 9.76 12.00
CA LEU A 345 -21.08 10.44 12.67
C LEU A 345 -22.12 10.92 11.65
N SER A 346 -23.39 10.70 11.97
CA SER A 346 -24.49 11.31 11.22
C SER A 346 -24.35 12.83 11.19
N ARG A 347 -24.96 13.46 10.19
CA ARG A 347 -24.83 14.91 9.96
C ARG A 347 -25.24 15.77 11.16
N ASP A 348 -26.27 15.35 11.88
CA ASP A 348 -26.76 16.00 13.11
C ASP A 348 -25.92 15.65 14.36
N GLY A 349 -24.97 14.72 14.22
CA GLY A 349 -24.10 14.25 15.30
C GLY A 349 -24.82 13.41 16.35
N THR A 350 -25.95 12.77 16.02
CA THR A 350 -26.74 11.99 16.98
C THR A 350 -26.58 10.47 16.86
N ARG A 351 -26.10 9.98 15.71
CA ARG A 351 -25.91 8.56 15.39
C ARG A 351 -24.48 8.26 14.97
N VAL A 352 -24.07 7.03 15.23
CA VAL A 352 -22.78 6.46 14.85
C VAL A 352 -23.02 5.32 13.88
N LEU A 353 -22.45 5.43 12.69
CA LEU A 353 -22.28 4.34 11.72
C LEU A 353 -20.93 3.69 11.98
N PHE A 354 -20.84 2.37 11.98
CA PHE A 354 -19.56 1.66 12.22
C PHE A 354 -19.57 0.27 11.58
N GLY A 355 -18.38 -0.28 11.31
CA GLY A 355 -18.22 -1.69 10.96
C GLY A 355 -17.98 -2.52 12.22
N TYR A 356 -18.58 -3.71 12.30
CA TYR A 356 -18.34 -4.66 13.39
C TYR A 356 -18.37 -6.12 12.89
N CYS A 357 -17.42 -6.93 13.39
CA CYS A 357 -17.45 -8.38 13.29
C CYS A 357 -17.28 -9.00 14.68
N ARG A 358 -17.86 -10.18 14.89
CA ARG A 358 -17.63 -11.00 16.08
C ARG A 358 -16.25 -11.65 16.01
N TYR A 359 -15.58 -11.73 17.15
CA TYR A 359 -14.28 -12.38 17.26
C TYR A 359 -14.45 -13.89 17.48
N TYR A 360 -13.70 -14.68 16.71
CA TYR A 360 -13.58 -16.13 16.85
C TYR A 360 -12.09 -16.49 16.97
N PRO A 361 -11.62 -16.99 18.13
CA PRO A 361 -10.19 -17.17 18.40
C PRO A 361 -9.50 -18.15 17.46
N ASP A 362 -10.20 -19.21 17.03
CA ASP A 362 -9.62 -20.26 16.18
C ASP A 362 -9.64 -19.92 14.69
N LEU A 363 -10.34 -18.84 14.30
CA LEU A 363 -10.59 -18.56 12.89
C LEU A 363 -9.32 -18.14 12.14
N ALA A 364 -8.42 -17.40 12.79
CA ALA A 364 -7.14 -17.02 12.21
C ALA A 364 -6.29 -18.25 11.83
N ALA A 365 -6.34 -19.32 12.63
CA ALA A 365 -5.58 -20.55 12.44
C ALA A 365 -6.16 -21.49 11.36
N LYS A 366 -7.40 -21.26 10.90
CA LYS A 366 -8.05 -22.09 9.88
C LYS A 366 -7.24 -22.11 8.58
N THR A 367 -6.94 -23.30 8.06
CA THR A 367 -6.02 -23.53 6.91
C THR A 367 -6.63 -23.27 5.54
N ASP A 368 -7.95 -23.33 5.40
CA ASP A 368 -8.67 -22.92 4.21
C ASP A 368 -9.81 -21.98 4.61
N LYS A 369 -9.73 -20.72 4.18
CA LYS A 369 -10.74 -19.68 4.43
C LYS A 369 -11.51 -19.31 3.15
N THR A 370 -11.30 -20.02 2.04
CA THR A 370 -11.96 -19.77 0.76
C THR A 370 -13.38 -20.33 0.71
N ASP A 371 -13.64 -21.40 1.47
CA ASP A 371 -15.00 -21.89 1.73
C ASP A 371 -15.68 -21.01 2.78
N LYS A 372 -16.32 -19.94 2.30
CA LYS A 372 -17.09 -19.01 3.14
C LYS A 372 -18.18 -19.71 3.93
N LEU A 373 -18.82 -20.77 3.42
CA LEU A 373 -19.91 -21.44 4.12
C LEU A 373 -19.44 -22.09 5.42
N SER A 374 -18.16 -22.46 5.49
CA SER A 374 -17.50 -22.99 6.70
C SER A 374 -17.12 -21.93 7.74
N ILE A 375 -17.40 -20.64 7.46
CA ILE A 375 -17.12 -19.51 8.34
C ILE A 375 -18.46 -18.91 8.83
N PRO A 376 -18.60 -18.63 10.14
CA PRO A 376 -19.78 -17.94 10.67
C PRO A 376 -20.02 -16.60 9.97
N GLU A 377 -21.28 -16.27 9.68
CA GLU A 377 -21.63 -15.03 8.97
C GLU A 377 -21.25 -13.76 9.75
N ASP A 378 -21.42 -13.79 11.07
CA ASP A 378 -21.07 -12.72 11.98
C ASP A 378 -19.56 -12.62 12.25
N ALA A 379 -18.74 -13.54 11.73
CA ALA A 379 -17.29 -13.41 11.72
C ALA A 379 -16.79 -12.47 10.62
N PHE A 380 -17.64 -12.06 9.67
CA PHE A 380 -17.35 -11.02 8.69
C PHE A 380 -17.78 -9.64 9.23
N TYR A 381 -17.13 -8.58 8.77
CA TYR A 381 -17.57 -7.22 9.11
C TYR A 381 -18.95 -6.90 8.50
N HIS A 382 -19.83 -6.34 9.32
CA HIS A 382 -21.11 -5.79 8.89
C HIS A 382 -21.24 -4.34 9.33
N LEU A 383 -22.01 -3.54 8.61
CA LEU A 383 -22.31 -2.17 9.00
C LEU A 383 -23.44 -2.14 10.03
N TYR A 384 -23.28 -1.28 11.03
CA TYR A 384 -24.26 -1.01 12.08
C TYR A 384 -24.46 0.48 12.27
N GLU A 385 -25.64 0.86 12.73
CA GLU A 385 -25.98 2.23 13.14
C GLU A 385 -26.58 2.22 14.54
N ILE A 386 -26.16 3.14 15.40
CA ILE A 386 -26.66 3.28 16.78
C ILE A 386 -26.75 4.76 17.17
N LYS A 387 -27.64 5.12 18.10
CA LYS A 387 -27.63 6.47 18.70
C LYS A 387 -26.52 6.62 19.74
N LEU A 388 -26.08 7.85 20.00
CA LEU A 388 -25.04 8.15 21.00
C LEU A 388 -25.40 7.77 22.45
N ASP A 389 -26.69 7.58 22.75
CA ASP A 389 -27.18 7.10 24.05
C ASP A 389 -27.13 5.56 24.18
N GLY A 390 -26.79 4.83 23.10
CA GLY A 390 -26.77 3.37 23.05
C GLY A 390 -28.09 2.74 22.60
N SER A 391 -29.14 3.53 22.36
CA SER A 391 -30.43 3.02 21.89
C SER A 391 -30.47 2.87 20.37
N GLY A 392 -31.40 2.04 19.89
CA GLY A 392 -31.70 1.92 18.47
C GLY A 392 -30.58 1.34 17.61
N LEU A 393 -29.79 0.41 18.15
CA LEU A 393 -28.82 -0.36 17.38
C LEU A 393 -29.52 -1.10 16.24
N ARG A 394 -29.01 -0.94 15.02
CA ARG A 394 -29.51 -1.60 13.82
C ARG A 394 -28.35 -2.11 12.98
N ARG A 395 -28.37 -3.39 12.61
CA ARG A 395 -27.50 -3.96 11.57
C ARG A 395 -28.02 -3.55 10.20
N LEU A 396 -27.12 -3.14 9.30
CA LEU A 396 -27.46 -2.58 7.99
C LEU A 396 -27.06 -3.50 6.82
N THR A 397 -26.12 -4.41 7.02
CA THR A 397 -25.66 -5.34 5.99
C THR A 397 -25.58 -6.78 6.50
N TYR A 398 -25.70 -7.75 5.60
CA TYR A 398 -25.90 -9.18 5.91
C TYR A 398 -25.23 -10.10 4.90
N GLY A 399 -24.79 -11.29 5.30
CA GLY A 399 -24.15 -12.28 4.41
C GLY A 399 -22.66 -12.48 4.70
N ARG A 400 -21.95 -13.23 3.86
CA ARG A 400 -20.54 -13.61 4.09
C ARG A 400 -19.58 -12.72 3.31
N TYR A 401 -19.61 -11.45 3.66
CA TYR A 401 -18.80 -10.40 3.05
C TYR A 401 -18.36 -9.45 4.13
N ASP A 402 -17.13 -8.95 4.03
CA ASP A 402 -16.65 -7.90 4.91
C ASP A 402 -17.12 -6.56 4.36
N ASP A 403 -18.13 -5.98 5.02
CA ASP A 403 -18.67 -4.65 4.77
C ASP A 403 -18.20 -3.67 5.87
N PHE A 404 -17.40 -2.68 5.50
CA PHE A 404 -16.75 -1.78 6.47
C PHE A 404 -16.52 -0.39 5.89
N SER A 405 -15.95 0.52 6.71
CA SER A 405 -15.59 1.87 6.28
C SER A 405 -16.77 2.72 5.77
N GLY A 406 -17.96 2.52 6.32
CA GLY A 406 -19.18 3.23 5.92
C GLY A 406 -19.12 4.74 6.16
N ARG A 407 -19.63 5.55 5.21
CA ARG A 407 -19.79 7.01 5.33
C ARG A 407 -21.17 7.45 4.89
N TYR A 408 -21.77 8.37 5.61
CA TYR A 408 -23.03 8.98 5.19
C TYR A 408 -22.84 9.83 3.93
N LEU A 409 -23.71 9.61 2.93
CA LEU A 409 -23.78 10.40 1.70
C LEU A 409 -24.74 11.60 1.85
N PRO A 410 -24.61 12.64 1.01
CA PRO A 410 -25.45 13.84 1.08
C PRO A 410 -26.96 13.57 0.91
N ASP A 411 -27.31 12.53 0.15
CA ASP A 411 -28.69 12.10 -0.10
C ASP A 411 -29.26 11.21 1.03
N GLY A 412 -28.48 10.98 2.09
CA GLY A 412 -28.84 10.11 3.20
C GLY A 412 -28.48 8.63 2.98
N GLY A 413 -27.95 8.25 1.81
CA GLY A 413 -27.35 6.95 1.55
C GLY A 413 -26.06 6.71 2.36
N ILE A 414 -25.45 5.55 2.19
CA ILE A 414 -24.17 5.19 2.81
C ILE A 414 -23.25 4.60 1.74
N VAL A 415 -22.07 5.19 1.54
CA VAL A 415 -20.99 4.54 0.77
C VAL A 415 -20.14 3.68 1.71
N PHE A 416 -19.68 2.52 1.25
CA PHE A 416 -18.86 1.60 2.04
C PHE A 416 -17.99 0.71 1.14
N LEU A 417 -17.06 -0.03 1.75
CA LEU A 417 -16.25 -1.04 1.07
C LEU A 417 -16.81 -2.43 1.33
N SER A 418 -16.79 -3.28 0.30
CA SER A 418 -17.32 -4.63 0.40
C SER A 418 -16.61 -5.62 -0.51
N THR A 419 -16.43 -6.86 -0.03
CA THR A 419 -15.99 -8.02 -0.83
C THR A 419 -17.10 -8.58 -1.75
N ARG A 420 -18.29 -7.96 -1.78
CA ARG A 420 -19.43 -8.34 -2.66
C ARG A 420 -19.21 -8.12 -4.15
N ARG A 421 -18.09 -7.52 -4.56
CA ARG A 421 -17.77 -7.18 -5.97
C ARG A 421 -18.00 -8.36 -6.93
N GLY A 422 -17.68 -9.58 -6.47
CA GLY A 422 -17.84 -10.80 -7.24
C GLY A 422 -16.71 -11.05 -8.25
N ALA A 423 -16.69 -12.23 -8.88
CA ALA A 423 -15.69 -12.60 -9.89
C ALA A 423 -15.97 -12.08 -11.32
N SER A 424 -17.17 -11.54 -11.58
CA SER A 424 -17.65 -11.18 -12.91
C SER A 424 -16.85 -10.05 -13.55
N VAL A 425 -16.69 -10.05 -14.88
CA VAL A 425 -16.01 -8.95 -15.59
C VAL A 425 -16.85 -7.68 -15.55
N GLN A 426 -18.18 -7.81 -15.58
CA GLN A 426 -19.14 -6.73 -15.43
C GLN A 426 -19.71 -6.76 -14.00
N HIS A 427 -19.63 -5.66 -13.24
CA HIS A 427 -20.17 -5.66 -11.87
C HIS A 427 -21.70 -5.82 -11.84
N ALA A 428 -22.21 -6.43 -10.76
CA ALA A 428 -23.53 -7.07 -10.66
C ALA A 428 -24.75 -6.15 -10.91
N GLY A 429 -24.62 -4.82 -10.81
CA GLY A 429 -25.71 -3.85 -11.01
C GLY A 429 -26.23 -3.74 -12.45
N VAL A 430 -25.70 -4.53 -13.40
CA VAL A 430 -26.01 -4.47 -14.84
C VAL A 430 -26.40 -5.84 -15.43
N ARG A 431 -26.70 -6.85 -14.59
CA ARG A 431 -27.15 -8.17 -15.08
C ARG A 431 -28.64 -8.14 -15.47
N PRO A 432 -29.04 -8.60 -16.68
CA PRO A 432 -30.46 -8.68 -17.04
C PRO A 432 -31.28 -9.70 -16.22
N ASN A 433 -30.62 -10.71 -15.65
CA ASN A 433 -31.26 -11.87 -14.99
C ASN A 433 -30.76 -12.13 -13.55
N GLY A 434 -30.11 -11.16 -12.93
CA GLY A 434 -29.79 -11.17 -11.49
C GLY A 434 -30.27 -9.86 -10.88
N PRO A 435 -30.62 -9.83 -9.59
CA PRO A 435 -31.08 -8.58 -8.97
C PRO A 435 -29.99 -7.51 -9.12
N SER A 436 -30.30 -6.40 -9.80
CA SER A 436 -29.44 -5.20 -9.92
C SER A 436 -29.20 -4.51 -8.58
N VAL A 437 -29.98 -4.93 -7.58
CA VAL A 437 -30.11 -4.43 -6.23
C VAL A 437 -30.25 -5.64 -5.31
N GLU A 438 -29.25 -5.92 -4.47
CA GLU A 438 -29.46 -6.86 -3.36
C GLU A 438 -30.38 -6.18 -2.34
N THR A 439 -31.43 -6.88 -1.91
CA THR A 439 -32.26 -6.43 -0.79
C THR A 439 -31.42 -6.48 0.48
N ALA A 440 -31.27 -5.36 1.15
CA ALA A 440 -30.63 -5.29 2.47
C ALA A 440 -31.43 -6.02 3.56
N ASP A 441 -32.72 -6.31 3.31
CA ASP A 441 -33.61 -7.02 4.23
C ASP A 441 -33.47 -8.55 4.12
N ARG A 442 -32.86 -9.17 5.14
CA ARG A 442 -33.39 -10.40 5.76
C ARG A 442 -33.10 -10.45 7.26
N PRO A 443 -33.97 -9.88 8.11
CA PRO A 443 -34.14 -10.39 9.46
C PRO A 443 -35.14 -11.55 9.45
N VAL A 444 -34.74 -12.74 9.91
CA VAL A 444 -35.69 -13.65 10.56
C VAL A 444 -35.39 -13.60 12.06
N PRO A 445 -36.34 -13.19 12.92
CA PRO A 445 -36.20 -13.34 14.36
C PRO A 445 -36.26 -14.82 14.70
N GLY A 446 -35.17 -15.36 15.24
CA GLY A 446 -35.10 -16.72 15.78
C GLY A 446 -35.18 -17.81 14.71
N GLY A 447 -34.03 -18.22 14.18
CA GLY A 447 -33.96 -19.40 13.33
C GLY A 447 -32.64 -19.45 12.58
N SER A 448 -31.89 -20.53 12.78
CA SER A 448 -30.76 -20.90 11.95
C SER A 448 -31.20 -20.98 10.48
N SER A 449 -31.01 -19.92 9.70
CA SER A 449 -31.25 -19.97 8.26
C SER A 449 -30.05 -20.60 7.56
N ALA A 450 -29.94 -21.92 7.67
CA ALA A 450 -29.37 -22.74 6.62
C ALA A 450 -30.22 -22.52 5.36
N GLY A 451 -29.77 -21.62 4.48
CA GLY A 451 -30.51 -21.26 3.28
C GLY A 451 -30.11 -19.92 2.64
N SER A 452 -28.83 -19.53 2.67
CA SER A 452 -28.32 -18.51 1.75
C SER A 452 -27.78 -19.21 0.51
N ALA A 453 -28.59 -19.29 -0.55
CA ALA A 453 -28.08 -19.60 -1.88
C ALA A 453 -27.08 -18.49 -2.26
N ASP A 454 -25.81 -18.89 -2.23
CA ASP A 454 -24.58 -18.34 -2.80
C ASP A 454 -24.21 -16.89 -2.50
N ALA A 455 -23.31 -16.72 -1.52
CA ALA A 455 -22.42 -15.56 -1.53
C ALA A 455 -21.68 -15.55 -2.88
N ALA A 456 -21.78 -14.46 -3.63
CA ALA A 456 -21.03 -14.21 -4.84
C ALA A 456 -19.55 -14.61 -4.65
N PRO A 457 -18.96 -15.32 -5.63
CA PRO A 457 -17.58 -15.77 -5.53
C PRO A 457 -16.65 -14.58 -5.42
N ASP A 458 -15.65 -14.66 -4.56
CA ASP A 458 -14.66 -13.60 -4.41
C ASP A 458 -13.83 -13.43 -5.68
N SER A 459 -13.41 -12.19 -5.92
CA SER A 459 -12.21 -11.90 -6.71
C SER A 459 -11.03 -11.70 -5.78
N PHE A 460 -9.82 -12.00 -6.24
CA PHE A 460 -8.62 -11.98 -5.41
C PHE A 460 -7.57 -11.04 -5.98
N VAL A 461 -6.68 -10.59 -5.11
CA VAL A 461 -5.47 -9.87 -5.52
C VAL A 461 -4.58 -10.73 -6.43
N ARG A 462 -3.85 -10.08 -7.34
CA ARG A 462 -2.87 -10.79 -8.19
C ARG A 462 -1.60 -11.18 -7.43
N CYS A 463 -1.13 -10.27 -6.58
CA CYS A 463 0.08 -10.46 -5.78
C CYS A 463 -0.27 -10.84 -4.33
N GLY A 464 0.25 -11.98 -3.88
CA GLY A 464 -0.03 -12.54 -2.56
C GLY A 464 -1.31 -13.36 -2.51
N GLY A 465 -1.46 -14.08 -1.40
CA GLY A 465 -2.62 -14.89 -1.10
C GLY A 465 -2.51 -16.36 -1.48
N ASP A 466 -3.27 -17.16 -0.75
CA ASP A 466 -3.49 -18.59 -0.94
C ASP A 466 -4.80 -18.97 -0.22
N ARG A 467 -5.04 -20.27 0.00
CA ARG A 467 -6.26 -20.74 0.68
C ARG A 467 -6.27 -20.43 2.17
N TRP A 468 -5.11 -20.33 2.82
CA TRP A 468 -4.99 -19.98 4.24
C TRP A 468 -5.16 -18.47 4.45
N ARG A 469 -4.61 -17.67 3.55
CA ARG A 469 -4.75 -16.21 3.50
C ARG A 469 -5.37 -15.82 2.15
N PRO A 470 -6.67 -16.03 1.95
CA PRO A 470 -7.36 -15.50 0.79
C PRO A 470 -7.42 -13.98 0.92
N VAL A 471 -6.91 -13.28 -0.09
CA VAL A 471 -6.88 -11.82 -0.12
C VAL A 471 -7.98 -11.35 -1.08
N SER A 472 -9.22 -11.39 -0.60
CA SER A 472 -10.44 -11.07 -1.34
C SER A 472 -10.59 -9.56 -1.56
N VAL A 473 -10.71 -9.15 -2.82
CA VAL A 473 -10.79 -7.73 -3.21
C VAL A 473 -12.09 -7.09 -2.71
N TYR A 474 -11.98 -5.94 -2.06
CA TYR A 474 -13.11 -5.07 -1.73
C TYR A 474 -13.08 -3.75 -2.51
N THR A 475 -14.26 -3.31 -2.92
CA THR A 475 -14.49 -2.10 -3.74
C THR A 475 -15.67 -1.29 -3.22
N LEU A 476 -15.87 -0.09 -3.76
CA LEU A 476 -16.94 0.81 -3.34
C LEU A 476 -18.35 0.29 -3.67
N HIS A 477 -19.21 0.32 -2.67
CA HIS A 477 -20.65 0.02 -2.73
C HIS A 477 -21.45 1.14 -2.08
N VAL A 478 -22.73 1.24 -2.43
CA VAL A 478 -23.68 2.18 -1.83
C VAL A 478 -24.89 1.44 -1.32
N LEU A 479 -25.27 1.73 -0.08
CA LEU A 479 -26.55 1.40 0.53
C LEU A 479 -27.47 2.63 0.40
N SER A 480 -28.66 2.43 -0.15
CA SER A 480 -29.63 3.50 -0.37
C SER A 480 -30.08 4.21 0.92
N ALA A 481 -30.64 5.40 0.76
CA ALA A 481 -31.20 6.21 1.85
C ALA A 481 -32.27 5.47 2.68
N ASP A 482 -33.11 4.66 2.02
CA ASP A 482 -34.13 3.83 2.67
C ASP A 482 -33.58 2.55 3.32
N ARG A 483 -32.28 2.29 3.16
CA ARG A 483 -31.55 1.12 3.68
C ARG A 483 -32.04 -0.21 3.11
N LYS A 484 -32.62 -0.21 1.91
CA LYS A 484 -33.16 -1.42 1.29
C LYS A 484 -32.32 -1.98 0.15
N SER A 485 -31.47 -1.18 -0.48
CA SER A 485 -30.74 -1.59 -1.68
C SER A 485 -29.24 -1.36 -1.57
N ILE A 486 -28.47 -2.41 -1.85
CA ILE A 486 -27.01 -2.35 -1.99
C ILE A 486 -26.64 -2.42 -3.47
N ARG A 487 -25.73 -1.55 -3.90
CA ARG A 487 -25.20 -1.52 -5.27
C ARG A 487 -23.68 -1.33 -5.28
N ALA A 488 -22.96 -2.18 -6.02
CA ALA A 488 -21.56 -1.93 -6.35
C ALA A 488 -21.46 -0.71 -7.27
N ILE A 489 -20.61 0.26 -6.93
CA ILE A 489 -20.42 1.47 -7.75
C ILE A 489 -19.05 1.51 -8.44
N SER A 490 -18.14 0.59 -8.10
CA SER A 490 -16.85 0.44 -8.74
C SER A 490 -16.66 -0.99 -9.25
N PRO A 491 -16.48 -1.21 -10.57
CA PRO A 491 -16.13 -2.52 -11.13
C PRO A 491 -14.64 -2.83 -11.08
N PHE A 492 -13.85 -2.00 -10.39
CA PHE A 492 -12.40 -2.12 -10.38
C PHE A 492 -11.97 -3.53 -9.98
N GLU A 493 -10.92 -4.02 -10.63
CA GLU A 493 -10.47 -5.42 -10.47
C GLU A 493 -9.66 -5.65 -9.19
N ASN A 494 -9.27 -4.56 -8.52
CA ASN A 494 -8.43 -4.56 -7.33
C ASN A 494 -9.00 -3.70 -6.20
N PHE A 495 -8.21 -3.54 -5.13
CA PHE A 495 -8.65 -2.89 -3.90
C PHE A 495 -8.87 -1.38 -4.02
N GLU A 496 -9.84 -0.93 -3.22
CA GLU A 496 -10.10 0.47 -2.86
C GLU A 496 -10.16 0.60 -1.32
N TRP A 497 -9.77 1.75 -0.75
CA TRP A 497 -9.70 1.94 0.71
C TRP A 497 -10.22 3.28 1.21
N THR A 498 -10.66 3.26 2.48
CA THR A 498 -10.90 4.42 3.34
C THR A 498 -11.69 5.55 2.65
N PRO A 499 -12.91 5.29 2.14
CA PRO A 499 -13.72 6.34 1.54
C PRO A 499 -14.01 7.47 2.55
N ASN A 500 -14.09 8.68 2.03
CA ASN A 500 -14.53 9.87 2.74
C ASN A 500 -15.35 10.75 1.80
N VAL A 501 -16.38 11.43 2.32
CA VAL A 501 -17.20 12.35 1.53
C VAL A 501 -16.58 13.74 1.59
N CYS A 502 -16.17 14.25 0.43
CA CYS A 502 -15.61 15.58 0.27
C CYS A 502 -16.67 16.67 0.43
N LYS A 503 -16.22 17.91 0.65
CA LYS A 503 -17.10 19.09 0.75
C LYS A 503 -17.91 19.38 -0.51
N ASP A 504 -17.50 18.85 -1.66
CA ASP A 504 -18.22 18.95 -2.93
C ASP A 504 -19.17 17.76 -3.18
N GLY A 505 -19.33 16.88 -2.19
CA GLY A 505 -20.21 15.72 -2.24
C GLY A 505 -19.61 14.51 -2.97
N ARG A 506 -18.42 14.61 -3.57
CA ARG A 506 -17.72 13.46 -4.15
C ARG A 506 -17.15 12.54 -3.09
N ILE A 507 -16.95 11.28 -3.43
CA ILE A 507 -16.27 10.29 -2.61
C ILE A 507 -14.77 10.37 -2.94
N LEU A 508 -13.93 10.60 -1.95
CA LEU A 508 -12.47 10.48 -1.99
C LEU A 508 -12.06 9.15 -1.37
N TYR A 509 -11.15 8.42 -2.02
CA TYR A 509 -10.72 7.10 -1.58
C TYR A 509 -9.31 6.80 -2.12
N ALA A 510 -8.68 5.74 -1.61
CA ALA A 510 -7.46 5.21 -2.20
C ALA A 510 -7.76 4.03 -3.12
N ARG A 511 -6.96 3.83 -4.17
CA ARG A 511 -7.08 2.69 -5.10
C ARG A 511 -5.72 2.08 -5.38
N TRP A 512 -5.64 0.76 -5.46
CA TRP A 512 -4.44 0.02 -5.88
C TRP A 512 -4.37 -0.15 -7.40
N ASP A 513 -3.75 0.79 -8.10
CA ASP A 513 -3.77 0.83 -9.56
C ASP A 513 -2.45 0.37 -10.21
N TYR A 514 -2.25 -0.96 -10.24
CA TYR A 514 -1.05 -1.58 -10.81
C TYR A 514 -1.33 -2.32 -12.12
N VAL A 515 -2.19 -1.77 -12.98
CA VAL A 515 -2.46 -2.32 -14.31
C VAL A 515 -1.24 -2.13 -15.21
N ASP A 516 -0.55 -3.25 -15.45
CA ASP A 516 0.76 -3.30 -16.11
C ASP A 516 1.79 -2.35 -15.45
N ARG A 517 1.84 -2.32 -14.12
CA ARG A 517 2.84 -1.57 -13.34
C ARG A 517 3.25 -2.37 -12.11
N ASP A 518 4.41 -2.03 -11.54
CA ASP A 518 4.86 -2.55 -10.25
C ASP A 518 3.77 -2.49 -9.18
N ASN A 519 3.61 -3.55 -8.40
CA ASN A 519 2.51 -3.66 -7.45
C ASN A 519 2.68 -2.82 -6.18
N LYS A 520 3.82 -2.14 -5.91
CA LYS A 520 4.02 -1.47 -4.61
C LYS A 520 3.58 0.01 -4.53
N PRO A 521 3.89 0.89 -5.49
CA PRO A 521 3.78 2.33 -5.23
C PRO A 521 2.42 2.97 -5.57
N TYR A 522 1.49 2.23 -6.20
CA TYR A 522 0.28 2.82 -6.81
C TYR A 522 -1.00 2.69 -5.97
N MET A 523 -0.91 2.77 -4.63
CA MET A 523 -2.06 2.85 -3.72
C MET A 523 -2.36 4.31 -3.37
N LYS A 524 -3.03 4.99 -4.29
CA LYS A 524 -3.02 6.46 -4.38
C LYS A 524 -4.43 7.04 -4.39
N LEU A 525 -4.57 8.36 -4.35
CA LEU A 525 -5.86 9.00 -4.12
C LEU A 525 -6.67 9.13 -5.41
N TRP A 526 -7.94 8.76 -5.32
CA TRP A 526 -8.95 8.81 -6.37
C TRP A 526 -10.24 9.44 -5.84
N SER A 527 -11.10 9.88 -6.75
CA SER A 527 -12.44 10.34 -6.43
C SER A 527 -13.48 9.80 -7.41
N THR A 528 -14.73 9.72 -6.98
CA THR A 528 -15.88 9.35 -7.81
C THR A 528 -17.14 10.05 -7.29
N ASN A 529 -18.16 10.18 -8.11
CA ASN A 529 -19.46 10.65 -7.65
C ASN A 529 -20.16 9.56 -6.80
N PRO A 530 -21.14 9.92 -5.95
CA PRO A 530 -21.89 8.96 -5.13
C PRO A 530 -22.50 7.79 -5.91
N ASP A 531 -22.79 7.95 -7.20
CA ASP A 531 -23.35 6.89 -8.03
C ASP A 531 -22.31 6.02 -8.76
N GLY A 532 -21.00 6.30 -8.57
CA GLY A 532 -19.90 5.64 -9.26
C GLY A 532 -19.54 6.26 -10.61
N THR A 533 -20.13 7.39 -10.99
CA THR A 533 -19.75 8.10 -12.22
C THR A 533 -18.52 8.98 -12.01
N ASN A 534 -17.82 9.28 -13.11
CA ASN A 534 -16.67 10.18 -13.12
C ASN A 534 -15.52 9.77 -12.16
N PRO A 535 -15.01 8.52 -12.24
CA PRO A 535 -13.82 8.14 -11.47
C PRO A 535 -12.59 8.94 -11.96
N GLN A 536 -11.89 9.59 -11.04
CA GLN A 536 -10.74 10.46 -11.34
C GLN A 536 -9.59 10.25 -10.38
N ALA A 537 -8.37 10.18 -10.90
CA ALA A 537 -7.17 10.28 -10.07
C ALA A 537 -7.07 11.68 -9.45
N VAL A 538 -6.75 11.75 -8.16
CA VAL A 538 -6.62 12.98 -7.38
C VAL A 538 -5.15 13.29 -7.12
N TYR A 539 -4.40 12.32 -6.61
CA TYR A 539 -2.97 12.49 -6.31
C TYR A 539 -2.20 11.18 -6.43
N GLY A 540 -1.01 11.24 -7.03
CA GLY A 540 0.08 10.30 -6.81
C GLY A 540 0.18 9.15 -7.80
N ASN A 541 -0.56 9.19 -8.91
CA ASN A 541 -0.58 8.09 -9.89
C ASN A 541 0.80 7.83 -10.56
N TYR A 542 1.74 8.76 -10.47
CA TYR A 542 3.13 8.62 -10.91
C TYR A 542 4.15 8.93 -9.81
N THR A 543 3.71 8.97 -8.54
CA THR A 543 4.56 9.35 -7.41
C THR A 543 5.05 8.11 -6.67
N GLY A 544 6.36 7.84 -6.78
CA GLY A 544 7.02 6.69 -6.13
C GLY A 544 7.60 6.95 -4.75
N GLY A 545 7.54 8.19 -4.23
CA GLY A 545 8.20 8.58 -2.98
C GLY A 545 7.63 7.96 -1.69
N PHE A 546 6.49 7.27 -1.76
CA PHE A 546 5.90 6.48 -0.68
C PHE A 546 4.91 5.48 -1.31
N HIS A 547 4.51 4.41 -0.62
CA HIS A 547 3.65 3.37 -1.20
C HIS A 547 2.15 3.69 -1.15
N CYS A 548 1.60 4.01 0.04
CA CYS A 548 0.16 4.13 0.24
C CYS A 548 -0.27 5.51 0.71
N ALA A 549 -1.37 6.06 0.18
CA ALA A 549 -2.07 7.24 0.72
C ALA A 549 -3.45 6.82 1.24
N PHE A 550 -3.60 6.67 2.56
CA PHE A 550 -4.84 6.19 3.20
C PHE A 550 -5.47 7.22 4.13
N GLU A 551 -6.70 6.96 4.56
CA GLU A 551 -7.45 7.78 5.53
C GLU A 551 -7.58 9.26 5.12
N ALA A 552 -7.62 9.51 3.82
CA ALA A 552 -7.62 10.84 3.26
C ALA A 552 -8.91 11.61 3.61
N ARG A 553 -8.75 12.86 4.05
CA ARG A 553 -9.86 13.77 4.38
C ARG A 553 -9.64 15.16 3.81
N SER A 554 -10.71 15.75 3.28
CA SER A 554 -10.70 17.18 2.91
C SER A 554 -10.47 18.04 4.15
N VAL A 555 -9.61 19.05 4.03
CA VAL A 555 -9.35 20.00 5.13
C VAL A 555 -10.48 21.04 5.18
N PRO A 556 -11.05 21.33 6.37
CA PRO A 556 -12.06 22.37 6.49
C PRO A 556 -11.58 23.74 6.00
N SER A 557 -12.38 24.36 5.13
CA SER A 557 -12.17 25.72 4.59
C SER A 557 -10.90 25.86 3.74
N SER A 558 -10.46 24.74 3.18
CA SER A 558 -9.31 24.64 2.28
C SER A 558 -9.63 23.67 1.14
N ARG A 559 -8.84 23.75 0.06
CA ARG A 559 -8.82 22.75 -1.02
C ARG A 559 -7.86 21.59 -0.75
N LYS A 560 -7.06 21.68 0.33
CA LYS A 560 -6.05 20.69 0.68
C LYS A 560 -6.67 19.43 1.26
N ILE A 561 -5.92 18.33 1.18
CA ILE A 561 -6.30 17.01 1.68
C ILE A 561 -5.22 16.55 2.65
N LEU A 562 -5.62 16.08 3.83
CA LEU A 562 -4.74 15.42 4.78
C LEU A 562 -4.89 13.91 4.64
N PHE A 563 -3.79 13.16 4.60
CA PHE A 563 -3.81 11.70 4.51
C PHE A 563 -2.63 11.07 5.28
N THR A 564 -2.72 9.77 5.54
CA THR A 564 -1.66 8.94 6.13
C THR A 564 -0.85 8.29 5.00
N ALA A 565 0.43 8.65 4.87
CA ALA A 565 1.40 7.95 4.03
C ALA A 565 1.87 6.67 4.75
N SER A 566 1.34 5.54 4.30
CA SER A 566 1.43 4.24 4.98
C SER A 566 2.33 3.24 4.24
N ALA A 567 2.73 2.19 4.96
CA ALA A 567 3.39 1.01 4.41
C ALA A 567 2.45 0.20 3.50
N HIS A 568 3.05 -0.65 2.67
CA HIS A 568 2.40 -1.73 1.94
C HIS A 568 2.19 -2.94 2.88
N HIS A 569 3.23 -3.40 3.56
CA HIS A 569 3.26 -4.61 4.37
C HIS A 569 2.99 -4.34 5.86
N ALA A 570 2.10 -3.38 6.18
CA ALA A 570 1.64 -3.11 7.55
C ALA A 570 0.21 -2.56 7.56
N VAL A 571 -0.35 -2.30 8.75
CA VAL A 571 -1.63 -1.58 8.92
C VAL A 571 -1.56 -0.15 8.35
N THR A 572 -2.69 0.57 8.30
CA THR A 572 -2.78 1.94 7.72
C THR A 572 -2.10 3.02 8.58
N GLY A 573 -0.89 2.78 9.06
CA GLY A 573 -0.09 3.68 9.89
C GLY A 573 1.15 4.21 9.19
N GLY A 574 1.50 5.46 9.49
CA GLY A 574 2.73 6.06 8.99
C GLY A 574 2.81 7.56 9.21
N SER A 575 3.31 8.28 8.21
CA SER A 575 3.48 9.73 8.26
C SER A 575 2.19 10.46 7.88
N LEU A 576 1.90 11.59 8.50
CA LEU A 576 0.83 12.48 8.03
C LEU A 576 1.34 13.41 6.93
N VAL A 577 0.55 13.58 5.88
CA VAL A 577 0.89 14.38 4.70
C VAL A 577 -0.26 15.28 4.30
N LEU A 578 0.05 16.56 4.11
CA LEU A 578 -0.86 17.55 3.57
C LEU A 578 -0.61 17.71 2.07
N PHE A 579 -1.61 17.38 1.25
CA PHE A 579 -1.62 17.53 -0.20
C PHE A 579 -2.28 18.84 -0.62
N ASP A 580 -1.64 19.55 -1.55
CA ASP A 580 -2.12 20.78 -2.15
C ASP A 580 -2.40 20.57 -3.66
N PRO A 581 -3.67 20.43 -4.07
CA PRO A 581 -4.02 20.16 -5.45
C PRO A 581 -3.68 21.32 -6.40
N ASP A 582 -3.46 22.52 -5.89
CA ASP A 582 -3.12 23.68 -6.71
C ASP A 582 -1.64 23.66 -7.13
N LYS A 583 -0.81 22.83 -6.48
CA LYS A 583 0.62 22.62 -6.83
C LYS A 583 0.87 21.48 -7.81
N GLY A 584 -0.08 20.54 -7.96
CA GLY A 584 0.05 19.43 -8.88
C GLY A 584 -0.77 18.21 -8.45
N MET A 585 -0.78 17.17 -9.28
CA MET A 585 -1.42 15.89 -8.97
C MET A 585 -0.39 14.78 -8.68
N ASP A 586 0.91 15.09 -8.72
CA ASP A 586 2.01 14.16 -8.55
C ASP A 586 3.25 14.89 -8.05
N GLY A 587 4.21 14.13 -7.52
CA GLY A 587 5.52 14.62 -7.11
C GLY A 587 5.55 15.22 -5.70
N ALA A 588 6.75 15.37 -5.15
CA ALA A 588 6.98 15.88 -3.80
C ALA A 588 6.52 17.34 -3.63
N GLU A 589 6.55 18.15 -4.68
CA GLU A 589 6.14 19.57 -4.65
C GLU A 589 4.67 19.78 -4.27
N ALA A 590 3.81 18.79 -4.58
CA ALA A 590 2.39 18.87 -4.28
C ALA A 590 2.05 18.47 -2.85
N ILE A 591 3.02 17.99 -2.06
CA ILE A 591 2.81 17.53 -0.70
C ILE A 591 3.75 18.17 0.31
N ARG A 592 3.29 18.25 1.55
CA ARG A 592 4.11 18.54 2.72
C ARG A 592 3.93 17.41 3.73
N ARG A 593 5.02 16.73 4.08
CA ARG A 593 5.01 15.84 5.25
C ARG A 593 4.87 16.71 6.50
N VAL A 594 3.76 16.57 7.22
CA VAL A 594 3.49 17.37 8.43
C VAL A 594 4.04 16.68 9.69
N THR A 595 4.49 15.43 9.58
CA THR A 595 5.22 14.69 10.62
C THR A 595 6.60 14.30 10.09
N PRO A 596 7.51 15.29 9.89
CA PRO A 596 8.84 15.03 9.33
C PRO A 596 9.69 14.05 10.16
N GLU A 597 9.34 13.84 11.43
CA GLU A 597 9.98 12.91 12.34
C GLU A 597 9.63 11.43 12.08
N VAL A 598 8.64 11.14 11.24
CA VAL A 598 8.29 9.77 10.82
C VAL A 598 8.76 9.58 9.37
N PRO A 599 9.52 8.52 9.06
CA PRO A 599 9.90 8.22 7.67
C PRO A 599 8.69 7.76 6.86
N PHE A 600 8.75 7.87 5.53
CA PHE A 600 7.80 7.14 4.69
C PHE A 600 8.07 5.63 4.81
N PRO A 601 7.10 4.84 5.33
CA PRO A 601 7.35 3.43 5.60
C PRO A 601 7.73 2.66 4.33
N GLU A 602 8.67 1.70 4.45
CA GLU A 602 9.24 0.86 3.38
C GLU A 602 10.05 1.56 2.28
N VAL A 603 9.80 2.85 2.05
CA VAL A 603 10.53 3.61 1.04
C VAL A 603 11.78 4.26 1.63
N GLU A 604 11.67 4.80 2.85
CA GLU A 604 12.78 5.44 3.55
C GLU A 604 13.33 4.57 4.67
N ALA A 605 12.46 4.05 5.54
CA ALA A 605 12.79 3.14 6.63
C ALA A 605 11.50 2.55 7.25
N TRP A 606 11.63 1.55 8.12
CA TRP A 606 10.53 1.16 9.02
C TRP A 606 10.42 2.16 10.17
N PRO A 607 9.26 2.82 10.36
CA PRO A 607 9.13 3.84 11.39
C PRO A 607 9.09 3.24 12.79
N SER A 608 9.81 3.84 13.74
CA SER A 608 9.76 3.50 15.17
C SER A 608 8.57 4.11 15.91
N SER A 609 7.84 5.03 15.27
CA SER A 609 6.57 5.58 15.73
C SER A 609 5.69 5.93 14.53
N TYR A 610 4.36 5.90 14.67
CA TYR A 610 3.48 6.16 13.54
C TYR A 610 2.18 6.85 13.95
N TYR A 611 1.58 7.55 12.98
CA TYR A 611 0.28 8.19 13.10
C TYR A 611 -0.79 7.40 12.33
N MET A 612 -2.04 7.50 12.80
CA MET A 612 -3.23 6.92 12.17
C MET A 612 -4.45 7.81 12.37
N SER A 613 -5.46 7.61 11.53
CA SER A 613 -6.81 8.15 11.65
C SER A 613 -6.86 9.67 11.86
N PRO A 614 -6.18 10.46 10.99
CA PRO A 614 -6.21 11.91 11.12
C PRO A 614 -7.62 12.47 10.89
N TYR A 615 -7.98 13.50 11.65
CA TYR A 615 -9.20 14.28 11.49
C TYR A 615 -8.84 15.78 11.46
N PRO A 616 -8.81 16.42 10.29
CA PRO A 616 -8.41 17.82 10.20
C PRO A 616 -9.49 18.78 10.71
N LEU A 617 -9.11 19.74 11.54
CA LEU A 617 -9.94 20.86 11.98
C LEU A 617 -9.65 22.13 11.17
N SER A 618 -8.39 22.31 10.75
CA SER A 618 -7.91 23.34 9.80
C SER A 618 -6.70 22.79 9.04
N GLU A 619 -6.05 23.63 8.21
CA GLU A 619 -4.73 23.31 7.65
C GLU A 619 -3.64 23.21 8.71
N THR A 620 -3.87 23.71 9.92
CA THR A 620 -2.86 23.86 10.97
C THR A 620 -3.13 23.03 12.22
N LEU A 621 -4.32 22.41 12.34
CA LEU A 621 -4.74 21.70 13.55
C LEU A 621 -5.54 20.44 13.22
N TYR A 622 -5.19 19.33 13.86
CA TYR A 622 -5.76 18.01 13.60
C TYR A 622 -5.95 17.22 14.90
N LEU A 623 -6.99 16.37 14.95
CA LEU A 623 -6.99 15.21 15.86
C LEU A 623 -6.33 14.04 15.14
N THR A 624 -5.62 13.19 15.87
CA THR A 624 -4.95 12.01 15.30
C THR A 624 -4.77 10.95 16.37
N SER A 625 -4.50 9.72 15.93
CA SER A 625 -3.90 8.70 16.79
C SER A 625 -2.40 8.62 16.57
N TRP A 626 -1.65 8.29 17.62
CA TRP A 626 -0.21 8.12 17.56
C TRP A 626 0.26 6.98 18.47
N SER A 627 1.28 6.26 17.98
CA SER A 627 1.95 5.17 18.68
C SER A 627 3.46 5.41 18.68
N PRO A 628 4.15 5.27 19.83
CA PRO A 628 5.62 5.24 19.92
C PRO A 628 6.22 3.85 19.64
N GLU A 629 5.44 2.96 19.03
CA GLU A 629 5.90 1.63 18.63
C GLU A 629 5.99 1.54 17.11
N SER A 630 6.70 0.52 16.62
CA SER A 630 6.76 0.22 15.20
C SER A 630 5.39 -0.19 14.64
N VAL A 631 5.10 0.26 13.42
CA VAL A 631 3.83 -0.02 12.72
C VAL A 631 3.63 -1.51 12.42
N ILE A 632 4.71 -2.31 12.39
CA ILE A 632 4.63 -3.74 12.06
C ILE A 632 4.14 -4.60 13.24
N ASN A 633 4.26 -4.09 14.48
CA ASN A 633 4.09 -4.90 15.70
C ASN A 633 2.61 -5.16 16.06
N ASN A 634 1.67 -4.35 15.56
CA ASN A 634 0.25 -4.40 15.91
C ASN A 634 -0.05 -4.60 17.42
N PRO A 635 0.58 -3.80 18.32
CA PRO A 635 0.36 -3.92 19.75
C PRO A 635 -1.12 -3.67 20.08
N PRO A 636 -1.70 -4.40 21.05
CA PRO A 636 -3.10 -4.24 21.41
C PRO A 636 -3.42 -2.81 21.89
N ASN A 637 -2.47 -2.13 22.53
CA ASN A 637 -2.59 -0.84 23.24
C ASN A 637 -1.71 0.29 22.69
N GLY A 638 -1.12 0.13 21.50
CA GLY A 638 -0.14 1.07 20.95
C GLY A 638 -0.66 2.48 20.67
N LEU A 639 -1.95 2.65 20.36
CA LEU A 639 -2.49 3.97 19.95
C LEU A 639 -3.17 4.72 21.11
N GLY A 640 -2.82 6.01 21.23
CA GLY A 640 -3.59 7.00 22.00
C GLY A 640 -4.19 8.06 21.08
N ILE A 641 -5.07 8.90 21.62
CA ILE A 641 -5.71 10.04 20.94
C ILE A 641 -4.96 11.32 21.30
N TYR A 642 -4.63 12.11 20.28
CA TYR A 642 -3.86 13.34 20.41
C TYR A 642 -4.51 14.48 19.63
N VAL A 643 -4.23 15.70 20.07
CA VAL A 643 -4.31 16.89 19.23
C VAL A 643 -2.91 17.26 18.74
N ARG A 644 -2.82 17.64 17.46
CA ARG A 644 -1.57 17.98 16.80
C ARG A 644 -1.72 19.28 16.02
N ASP A 645 -0.73 20.16 16.09
CA ASP A 645 -0.64 21.33 15.20
C ASP A 645 0.39 21.15 14.06
N ILE A 646 0.44 22.06 13.09
CA ILE A 646 1.40 22.04 11.98
C ILE A 646 2.85 22.30 12.41
N HIS A 647 3.07 22.89 13.60
CA HIS A 647 4.38 23.32 14.07
C HIS A 647 5.17 22.19 14.72
N GLY A 648 4.50 21.15 15.20
CA GLY A 648 5.16 20.02 15.87
C GLY A 648 4.62 19.72 17.26
N ASN A 649 3.71 20.53 17.79
CA ASN A 649 3.13 20.28 19.11
C ASN A 649 2.16 19.09 19.01
N LEU A 650 2.30 18.14 19.94
CA LEU A 650 1.52 16.91 20.01
C LEU A 650 1.14 16.68 21.47
N GLU A 651 -0.16 16.70 21.75
CA GLU A 651 -0.69 16.68 23.12
C GLU A 651 -1.67 15.53 23.32
N LEU A 652 -1.34 14.65 24.28
CA LEU A 652 -2.16 13.52 24.66
C LEU A 652 -3.51 13.97 25.22
N LEU A 653 -4.60 13.47 24.63
CA LEU A 653 -5.97 13.65 25.11
C LEU A 653 -6.40 12.45 25.95
N TYR A 654 -6.16 11.24 25.44
CA TYR A 654 -6.54 10.01 26.12
C TYR A 654 -5.75 8.80 25.57
N ARG A 655 -5.37 7.88 26.46
CA ARG A 655 -4.79 6.57 26.12
C ARG A 655 -5.34 5.56 27.11
N ASP A 656 -5.69 4.38 26.61
CA ASP A 656 -6.03 3.25 27.45
C ASP A 656 -4.81 2.32 27.53
N PRO A 657 -4.38 1.91 28.74
CA PRO A 657 -3.18 1.09 28.90
C PRO A 657 -3.34 -0.34 28.38
N ASN A 658 -4.56 -0.80 28.08
CA ASN A 658 -4.83 -2.18 27.68
C ASN A 658 -5.31 -2.32 26.23
N ILE A 659 -5.75 -1.22 25.59
CA ILE A 659 -6.33 -1.27 24.26
C ILE A 659 -6.16 0.04 23.47
N SER A 660 -5.93 -0.08 22.16
CA SER A 660 -5.65 1.07 21.29
C SER A 660 -6.88 1.96 21.14
N SER A 661 -6.69 3.27 21.28
CA SER A 661 -7.73 4.30 21.15
C SER A 661 -7.55 5.12 19.87
N MET A 662 -8.54 5.12 18.97
CA MET A 662 -8.43 5.77 17.66
C MET A 662 -9.74 6.23 17.02
N TYR A 663 -9.65 6.80 15.82
CA TYR A 663 -10.77 7.41 15.07
C TYR A 663 -11.46 8.56 15.83
N ALA A 664 -10.68 9.44 16.45
CA ALA A 664 -11.22 10.59 17.17
C ALA A 664 -12.01 11.53 16.23
N GLN A 665 -13.28 11.77 16.54
CA GLN A 665 -14.16 12.67 15.79
C GLN A 665 -14.92 13.61 16.74
N PRO A 666 -14.95 14.93 16.49
CA PRO A 666 -15.77 15.86 17.25
C PRO A 666 -17.26 15.52 17.11
N ILE A 667 -17.97 15.38 18.23
CA ILE A 667 -19.44 15.21 18.21
C ILE A 667 -20.08 16.59 18.15
N ARG A 668 -20.47 16.99 16.93
CA ARG A 668 -21.23 18.20 16.66
C ARG A 668 -21.97 18.09 15.31
N PRO A 669 -23.05 18.86 15.11
CA PRO A 669 -23.67 18.98 13.80
C PRO A 669 -22.67 19.47 12.74
N ARG A 670 -22.77 18.94 11.53
CA ARG A 670 -21.96 19.33 10.37
C ARG A 670 -22.83 20.03 9.31
N MET A 671 -22.20 20.95 8.57
CA MET A 671 -22.84 21.55 7.40
C MET A 671 -23.10 20.46 6.34
N PRO A 672 -24.26 20.47 5.66
CA PRO A 672 -24.51 19.54 4.58
C PRO A 672 -23.50 19.73 3.46
N GLU A 673 -22.92 18.64 3.00
CA GLU A 673 -22.31 18.57 1.68
C GLU A 673 -23.40 18.73 0.60
N PRO A 674 -23.11 19.37 -0.54
CA PRO A 674 -24.08 19.51 -1.61
C PRO A 674 -24.42 18.14 -2.21
N ALA A 675 -25.69 17.95 -2.56
CA ALA A 675 -26.09 16.76 -3.29
C ALA A 675 -25.45 16.76 -4.69
N VAL A 676 -24.77 15.67 -5.03
CA VAL A 676 -24.28 15.42 -6.39
C VAL A 676 -25.41 14.74 -7.17
N PRO A 677 -25.80 15.23 -8.36
CA PRO A 677 -26.80 14.56 -9.18
C PRO A 677 -26.41 13.10 -9.44
N THR A 678 -27.29 12.18 -9.05
CA THR A 678 -27.13 10.74 -9.26
C THR A 678 -28.04 10.26 -10.39
N VAL A 679 -27.75 9.08 -10.91
CA VAL A 679 -28.49 8.48 -12.02
C VAL A 679 -29.18 7.21 -11.56
N SER A 680 -30.35 6.93 -12.14
CA SER A 680 -31.01 5.64 -11.99
C SER A 680 -30.10 4.48 -12.43
N PRO A 681 -30.01 3.40 -11.64
CA PRO A 681 -29.22 2.21 -11.98
C PRO A 681 -29.83 1.38 -13.13
N ASP A 682 -31.08 1.61 -13.52
CA ASP A 682 -31.84 0.75 -14.44
C ASP A 682 -31.76 1.16 -15.93
N ASP A 683 -30.74 1.92 -16.34
CA ASP A 683 -30.58 2.32 -17.74
C ASP A 683 -29.82 1.24 -18.55
N ASP A 684 -30.53 0.48 -19.39
CA ASP A 684 -29.97 -0.64 -20.16
C ASP A 684 -29.27 -0.24 -21.48
N ARG A 685 -29.19 1.06 -21.79
CA ARG A 685 -28.75 1.59 -23.10
C ARG A 685 -27.24 1.47 -23.38
N GLY A 686 -26.50 0.72 -22.56
CA GLY A 686 -25.03 0.62 -22.63
C GLY A 686 -24.34 1.91 -22.15
N ALA A 687 -23.07 2.11 -22.50
CA ALA A 687 -22.33 3.31 -22.17
C ALA A 687 -21.58 3.87 -23.40
N LEU A 688 -21.23 5.15 -23.32
CA LEU A 688 -20.52 5.87 -24.36
C LEU A 688 -19.21 6.43 -23.82
N ALA A 689 -18.28 6.70 -24.73
CA ALA A 689 -17.04 7.41 -24.44
C ALA A 689 -16.82 8.51 -25.48
N ILE A 690 -16.30 9.64 -25.02
CA ILE A 690 -15.82 10.73 -25.87
C ILE A 690 -14.42 11.18 -25.45
N VAL A 691 -13.55 11.32 -26.43
CA VAL A 691 -12.27 12.02 -26.31
C VAL A 691 -12.31 13.24 -27.21
N SER A 692 -12.12 14.42 -26.63
CA SER A 692 -12.26 15.68 -27.38
C SER A 692 -11.14 15.88 -28.39
N ASP A 693 -9.90 15.59 -28.00
CA ASP A 693 -8.72 15.56 -28.87
C ASP A 693 -7.66 14.65 -28.23
N VAL A 694 -7.42 13.48 -28.81
CA VAL A 694 -6.44 12.51 -28.29
C VAL A 694 -5.04 13.09 -28.18
N HIS A 695 -4.68 14.13 -28.93
CA HIS A 695 -3.35 14.73 -28.91
C HIS A 695 -3.13 15.65 -27.70
N GLU A 696 -4.20 16.08 -27.02
CA GLU A 696 -4.08 16.83 -25.78
C GLU A 696 -3.54 15.91 -24.66
N GLY A 697 -2.36 16.22 -24.14
CA GLY A 697 -1.65 15.38 -23.17
C GLY A 697 -0.66 14.38 -23.78
N LEU A 698 -0.73 14.12 -25.10
CA LEU A 698 0.34 13.41 -25.81
C LEU A 698 1.53 14.36 -25.99
N GLY A 699 2.68 13.99 -25.42
CA GLY A 699 3.92 14.74 -25.61
C GLY A 699 4.37 14.75 -27.08
N LYS A 700 5.38 15.57 -27.38
CA LYS A 700 6.08 15.49 -28.67
C LYS A 700 6.79 14.14 -28.74
N GLY A 701 6.53 13.35 -29.77
CA GLY A 701 7.24 12.07 -29.98
C GLY A 701 8.73 12.29 -30.22
N LYS A 702 9.49 11.21 -30.43
CA LYS A 702 10.96 11.27 -30.65
C LYS A 702 11.40 12.23 -31.77
N ALA A 703 10.53 12.48 -32.76
CA ALA A 703 10.78 13.40 -33.87
C ALA A 703 10.36 14.87 -33.60
N GLY A 704 9.99 15.23 -32.36
CA GLY A 704 9.57 16.59 -32.00
C GLY A 704 8.18 17.00 -32.50
N LYS A 705 7.48 16.14 -33.24
CA LYS A 705 6.09 16.32 -33.68
C LYS A 705 5.13 15.46 -32.87
N ALA A 706 3.88 15.90 -32.74
CA ALA A 706 2.82 15.08 -32.19
C ALA A 706 2.59 13.87 -33.11
N PRO A 707 2.46 12.65 -32.55
CA PRO A 707 2.17 11.46 -33.35
C PRO A 707 0.77 11.54 -33.94
N THR A 708 0.58 11.06 -35.16
CA THR A 708 -0.75 10.95 -35.76
C THR A 708 -1.44 9.71 -35.21
N ILE A 709 -2.59 9.90 -34.58
CA ILE A 709 -3.42 8.80 -34.07
C ILE A 709 -4.56 8.51 -35.05
N LYS A 710 -4.80 7.23 -35.35
CA LYS A 710 -5.84 6.79 -36.29
C LYS A 710 -6.97 6.00 -35.63
N ALA A 711 -6.69 5.33 -34.52
CA ALA A 711 -7.68 4.56 -33.79
C ALA A 711 -7.36 4.50 -32.30
N LEU A 712 -8.37 4.18 -31.49
CA LEU A 712 -8.21 3.75 -30.11
C LEU A 712 -8.50 2.25 -30.02
N ARG A 713 -7.58 1.47 -29.43
CA ARG A 713 -7.84 0.08 -29.02
C ARG A 713 -8.49 0.07 -27.65
N ILE A 714 -9.55 -0.70 -27.47
CA ILE A 714 -10.27 -0.84 -26.20
C ILE A 714 -9.94 -2.20 -25.61
N VAL A 715 -9.43 -2.21 -24.38
CA VAL A 715 -9.02 -3.43 -23.67
C VAL A 715 -9.76 -3.52 -22.34
N ALA A 716 -10.55 -4.57 -22.14
CA ALA A 716 -11.19 -4.88 -20.87
C ALA A 716 -10.23 -5.65 -19.94
N VAL A 717 -10.38 -5.45 -18.63
CA VAL A 717 -9.53 -6.05 -17.59
C VAL A 717 -10.35 -6.93 -16.64
N PRO A 718 -10.44 -8.25 -16.89
CA PRO A 718 -11.04 -9.20 -15.96
C PRO A 718 -10.34 -9.24 -14.60
N ALA A 719 -11.12 -9.45 -13.54
CA ALA A 719 -10.58 -9.66 -12.19
C ALA A 719 -10.07 -11.09 -11.99
N LYS A 720 -9.11 -11.28 -11.09
CA LYS A 720 -8.58 -12.61 -10.76
C LYS A 720 -9.57 -13.41 -9.91
N THR A 721 -9.72 -14.68 -10.23
CA THR A 721 -10.75 -15.57 -9.65
C THR A 721 -10.18 -16.67 -8.75
N GLN A 722 -8.86 -16.84 -8.69
CA GLN A 722 -8.20 -17.82 -7.81
C GLN A 722 -7.52 -17.13 -6.64
N PRO A 723 -7.53 -17.75 -5.44
CA PRO A 723 -6.83 -17.22 -4.28
C PRO A 723 -5.31 -17.32 -4.41
N GLU A 724 -4.77 -18.29 -5.14
CA GLU A 724 -3.33 -18.53 -5.24
C GLU A 724 -2.62 -17.41 -6.02
N MET A 725 -1.56 -16.85 -5.43
CA MET A 725 -0.70 -15.86 -6.08
C MET A 725 -0.16 -16.35 -7.44
N ASN A 726 -0.15 -15.45 -8.43
CA ASN A 726 0.45 -15.65 -9.76
C ASN A 726 -0.01 -16.93 -10.49
N THR A 727 -1.18 -17.47 -10.13
CA THR A 727 -1.71 -18.73 -10.66
C THR A 727 -3.14 -18.53 -11.19
N PRO A 728 -3.40 -18.82 -12.48
CA PRO A 728 -2.42 -19.11 -13.52
C PRO A 728 -1.53 -17.90 -13.83
N ASN A 729 -0.31 -18.15 -14.32
CA ASN A 729 0.53 -17.09 -14.87
C ASN A 729 0.01 -16.70 -16.27
N LEU A 730 -0.44 -15.45 -16.40
CA LEU A 730 -1.06 -14.97 -17.62
C LEU A 730 -0.09 -14.37 -18.65
N GLY A 731 1.17 -14.08 -18.27
CA GLY A 731 2.06 -13.28 -19.10
C GLY A 731 3.52 -13.33 -18.70
N VAL A 732 4.18 -12.17 -18.69
CA VAL A 732 5.63 -12.04 -18.50
C VAL A 732 5.96 -11.57 -17.09
N THR A 733 5.10 -10.78 -16.45
CA THR A 733 5.37 -10.24 -15.11
C THR A 733 5.02 -11.23 -14.00
N GLY A 734 4.15 -12.19 -14.30
CA GLY A 734 3.69 -13.23 -13.37
C GLY A 734 2.45 -12.80 -12.59
N ASP A 735 2.34 -11.51 -12.30
CA ASP A 735 1.19 -10.84 -11.69
C ASP A 735 0.36 -10.05 -12.74
N ASP A 736 0.47 -10.43 -14.02
CA ASP A 736 -0.18 -9.74 -15.13
C ASP A 736 -1.71 -9.62 -14.91
N PRO A 737 -2.33 -8.48 -15.23
CA PRO A 737 -3.79 -8.36 -15.25
C PRO A 737 -4.41 -9.30 -16.28
N GLY A 738 -5.67 -9.70 -16.05
CA GLY A 738 -6.48 -10.26 -17.13
C GLY A 738 -6.64 -9.23 -18.25
N LYS A 739 -6.71 -9.68 -19.51
CA LYS A 739 -6.89 -8.79 -20.67
C LYS A 739 -7.82 -9.40 -21.69
N CYS A 740 -8.66 -8.55 -22.27
CA CYS A 740 -9.49 -8.90 -23.40
C CYS A 740 -9.57 -7.70 -24.35
N VAL A 741 -9.02 -7.83 -25.55
CA VAL A 741 -9.04 -6.75 -26.55
C VAL A 741 -10.39 -6.79 -27.24
N LEU A 742 -11.26 -5.83 -26.94
CA LEU A 742 -12.61 -5.79 -27.50
C LEU A 742 -12.58 -5.41 -28.99
N GLY A 743 -11.62 -4.57 -29.38
CA GLY A 743 -11.45 -4.11 -30.74
C GLY A 743 -10.95 -2.66 -30.81
N THR A 744 -11.23 -2.01 -31.93
CA THR A 744 -10.80 -0.62 -32.21
C THR A 744 -11.97 0.28 -32.60
N VAL A 745 -11.77 1.59 -32.41
CA VAL A 745 -12.68 2.65 -32.84
C VAL A 745 -11.89 3.76 -33.52
N PRO A 746 -12.45 4.44 -34.53
CA PRO A 746 -11.71 5.44 -35.31
C PRO A 746 -11.48 6.73 -34.52
N VAL A 747 -10.36 7.39 -34.82
CA VAL A 747 -10.05 8.77 -34.40
C VAL A 747 -10.15 9.68 -35.63
N GLU A 748 -10.90 10.77 -35.50
CA GLU A 748 -11.08 11.76 -36.55
C GLU A 748 -9.80 12.57 -36.78
N GLU A 749 -9.71 13.28 -37.91
CA GLU A 749 -8.53 14.11 -38.23
C GLU A 749 -8.27 15.25 -37.23
N ASP A 750 -9.31 15.71 -36.51
CA ASP A 750 -9.16 16.70 -35.44
C ASP A 750 -8.76 16.10 -34.09
N GLY A 751 -8.44 14.79 -34.07
CA GLY A 751 -8.08 14.02 -32.89
C GLY A 751 -9.27 13.54 -32.06
N SER A 752 -10.51 13.85 -32.44
CA SER A 752 -11.67 13.47 -31.63
C SER A 752 -12.10 12.02 -31.85
N ALA A 753 -12.69 11.41 -30.82
CA ALA A 753 -13.30 10.08 -30.89
C ALA A 753 -14.60 10.04 -30.08
N TYR A 754 -15.65 9.41 -30.63
CA TYR A 754 -16.95 9.24 -29.98
C TYR A 754 -17.51 7.85 -30.31
N PHE A 755 -17.71 7.01 -29.29
CA PHE A 755 -17.91 5.57 -29.50
C PHE A 755 -18.62 4.87 -28.33
N HIS A 756 -19.11 3.66 -28.59
CA HIS A 756 -19.69 2.77 -27.58
C HIS A 756 -18.62 2.06 -26.73
N ILE A 757 -18.91 1.89 -25.44
CA ILE A 757 -18.14 1.03 -24.53
C ILE A 757 -19.09 0.15 -23.69
N PRO A 758 -18.64 -1.03 -23.21
CA PRO A 758 -19.44 -1.81 -22.27
C PRO A 758 -19.61 -1.07 -20.94
N ALA A 759 -20.86 -0.97 -20.48
CA ALA A 759 -21.16 -0.40 -19.18
C ALA A 759 -20.75 -1.33 -18.04
N GLY A 760 -20.22 -0.77 -16.95
CA GLY A 760 -19.83 -1.53 -15.77
C GLY A 760 -18.62 -2.46 -15.97
N VAL A 761 -17.79 -2.19 -16.97
CA VAL A 761 -16.58 -2.97 -17.27
C VAL A 761 -15.35 -2.09 -17.17
N PRO A 762 -14.31 -2.51 -16.44
CA PRO A 762 -13.04 -1.78 -16.39
C PRO A 762 -12.34 -1.92 -17.75
N VAL A 763 -12.11 -0.79 -18.40
CA VAL A 763 -11.45 -0.71 -19.70
C VAL A 763 -10.29 0.27 -19.67
N PHE A 764 -9.27 0.03 -20.50
CA PHE A 764 -8.23 0.99 -20.82
C PHE A 764 -8.09 1.16 -22.32
N PHE A 765 -7.44 2.25 -22.72
CA PHE A 765 -7.26 2.63 -24.12
C PHE A 765 -5.79 2.60 -24.54
N GLN A 766 -5.54 2.21 -25.79
CA GLN A 766 -4.26 2.44 -26.46
C GLN A 766 -4.49 3.35 -27.68
N ALA A 767 -3.72 4.42 -27.79
CA ALA A 767 -3.71 5.28 -28.97
C ALA A 767 -2.85 4.62 -30.06
N LEU A 768 -3.44 4.34 -31.22
CA LEU A 768 -2.78 3.62 -32.32
C LEU A 768 -2.41 4.56 -33.47
N ASP A 769 -1.25 4.32 -34.07
CA ASP A 769 -0.85 4.96 -35.32
C ASP A 769 -1.53 4.32 -36.55
N ALA A 770 -1.08 4.70 -37.75
CA ALA A 770 -1.61 4.18 -39.01
C ALA A 770 -1.28 2.70 -39.27
N ASP A 771 -0.27 2.15 -38.58
CA ASP A 771 0.13 0.74 -38.70
C ASP A 771 -0.53 -0.13 -37.61
N GLY A 772 -1.41 0.44 -36.78
CA GLY A 772 -2.06 -0.26 -35.68
C GLY A 772 -1.16 -0.49 -34.46
N VAL A 773 0.00 0.17 -34.40
CA VAL A 773 0.95 0.08 -33.29
C VAL A 773 0.59 1.09 -32.20
N ALA A 774 0.65 0.65 -30.94
CA ALA A 774 0.38 1.50 -29.79
C ALA A 774 1.46 2.57 -29.62
N VAL A 775 1.05 3.81 -29.79
CA VAL A 775 1.86 5.01 -29.54
C VAL A 775 1.94 5.28 -28.04
N GLN A 776 0.82 5.13 -27.32
CA GLN A 776 0.76 5.28 -25.87
C GLN A 776 -0.35 4.40 -25.30
N THR A 777 -0.09 3.82 -24.14
CA THR A 777 -1.01 2.93 -23.42
C THR A 777 -1.42 3.57 -22.10
N MET A 778 -2.72 3.63 -21.84
CA MET A 778 -3.26 3.95 -20.54
C MET A 778 -2.91 2.82 -19.55
N ARG A 779 -2.10 3.14 -18.52
CA ARG A 779 -1.60 2.16 -17.54
C ARG A 779 -2.52 2.04 -16.33
N THR A 780 -3.81 2.08 -16.55
CA THR A 780 -4.86 2.18 -15.52
C THR A 780 -6.16 1.82 -16.21
N VAL A 781 -7.26 1.65 -15.48
CA VAL A 781 -8.58 1.45 -16.07
C VAL A 781 -9.53 2.59 -15.70
N THR A 782 -10.49 2.81 -16.58
CA THR A 782 -11.68 3.62 -16.36
C THR A 782 -12.90 2.77 -16.63
N TYR A 783 -14.09 3.29 -16.36
CA TYR A 783 -15.36 2.64 -16.64
C TYR A 783 -16.45 3.71 -16.76
N ALA A 784 -17.59 3.31 -17.29
CA ALA A 784 -18.80 4.10 -17.31
C ALA A 784 -19.96 3.32 -16.71
N GLN A 785 -20.78 4.02 -15.93
CA GLN A 785 -22.06 3.48 -15.47
C GLN A 785 -23.05 3.36 -16.64
N PRO A 786 -24.07 2.52 -16.54
CA PRO A 786 -25.09 2.40 -17.58
C PRO A 786 -25.77 3.74 -17.90
N GLY A 787 -26.04 3.99 -19.19
CA GLY A 787 -26.63 5.24 -19.68
C GLY A 787 -25.71 6.47 -19.60
N LYS A 788 -24.43 6.31 -19.26
CA LYS A 788 -23.48 7.43 -19.12
C LYS A 788 -22.48 7.52 -20.26
N THR A 789 -22.03 8.77 -20.47
CA THR A 789 -20.90 9.08 -21.34
C THR A 789 -19.69 9.39 -20.47
N LEU A 790 -18.62 8.61 -20.61
CA LEU A 790 -17.30 8.96 -20.12
C LEU A 790 -16.70 10.03 -21.03
N ALA A 791 -16.22 11.14 -20.47
CA ALA A 791 -15.62 12.23 -21.25
C ALA A 791 -14.19 12.52 -20.80
N CYS A 792 -13.27 12.62 -21.77
CA CYS A 792 -11.89 13.06 -21.58
C CYS A 792 -11.59 14.23 -22.52
N VAL A 793 -10.71 15.14 -22.10
CA VAL A 793 -10.21 16.18 -23.00
C VAL A 793 -9.22 15.57 -23.98
N GLY A 794 -8.29 14.73 -23.49
CA GLY A 794 -7.32 14.05 -24.32
C GLY A 794 -6.74 12.79 -23.67
N CYS A 795 -5.52 12.42 -24.07
CA CYS A 795 -4.83 11.25 -23.53
C CYS A 795 -3.80 11.71 -22.49
N HIS A 796 -4.07 11.41 -21.20
CA HIS A 796 -3.21 11.79 -20.06
C HIS A 796 -3.17 13.31 -19.78
N GLU A 797 -4.24 14.04 -20.09
CA GLU A 797 -4.40 15.43 -19.71
C GLU A 797 -4.44 15.62 -18.18
N ARG A 798 -4.19 16.85 -17.71
CA ARG A 798 -4.53 17.20 -16.32
C ARG A 798 -6.05 17.24 -16.17
N ARG A 799 -6.61 16.71 -15.09
CA ARG A 799 -8.08 16.63 -14.92
C ARG A 799 -8.76 17.98 -14.68
N ASN A 800 -8.00 19.03 -14.41
CA ASN A 800 -8.47 20.43 -14.40
C ASN A 800 -8.27 21.13 -15.76
N THR A 801 -7.82 20.44 -16.80
CA THR A 801 -7.70 21.00 -18.15
C THR A 801 -9.10 21.29 -18.69
N THR A 802 -9.33 22.53 -19.10
CA THR A 802 -10.57 22.89 -19.76
C THR A 802 -10.50 22.46 -21.22
N GLY A 803 -11.55 21.80 -21.72
CA GLY A 803 -11.65 21.44 -23.12
C GLY A 803 -11.68 22.68 -24.03
N ARG A 804 -11.25 22.53 -25.29
CA ARG A 804 -11.40 23.59 -26.29
C ARG A 804 -12.88 23.84 -26.54
N ASN A 805 -13.27 25.12 -26.68
CA ASN A 805 -14.65 25.50 -27.01
C ASN A 805 -14.96 25.26 -28.51
N ARG A 806 -14.91 23.99 -28.93
CA ARG A 806 -15.26 23.52 -30.29
C ARG A 806 -16.02 22.21 -30.17
N MET A 807 -17.05 22.02 -31.00
CA MET A 807 -17.74 20.73 -31.08
C MET A 807 -16.81 19.72 -31.81
N PRO A 808 -16.40 18.61 -31.15
CA PRO A 808 -15.53 17.61 -31.76
C PRO A 808 -16.18 17.00 -33.01
N ARG A 809 -15.40 16.75 -34.08
CA ARG A 809 -15.93 16.18 -35.33
C ARG A 809 -16.64 14.85 -35.11
N ALA A 810 -16.13 14.02 -34.20
CA ALA A 810 -16.71 12.71 -33.90
C ALA A 810 -18.16 12.81 -33.37
N MET A 811 -18.54 13.92 -32.74
CA MET A 811 -19.91 14.15 -32.25
C MET A 811 -20.89 14.59 -33.33
N ARG A 812 -20.43 14.88 -34.55
CA ARG A 812 -21.31 15.28 -35.68
C ARG A 812 -22.00 14.10 -36.34
N ARG A 813 -21.72 12.89 -35.86
CA ARG A 813 -22.27 11.62 -36.34
C ARG A 813 -22.64 10.74 -35.14
N PRO A 814 -23.43 9.67 -35.34
CA PRO A 814 -23.68 8.68 -34.30
C PRO A 814 -22.36 8.09 -33.75
N PRO A 815 -22.36 7.64 -32.48
CA PRO A 815 -21.18 7.03 -31.87
C PRO A 815 -20.72 5.80 -32.69
N SER A 816 -19.41 5.67 -32.86
CA SER A 816 -18.82 4.50 -33.52
C SER A 816 -19.10 3.23 -32.73
N ARG A 817 -19.46 2.18 -33.47
CA ARG A 817 -19.40 0.80 -32.97
C ARG A 817 -17.95 0.31 -32.95
N ILE A 818 -17.68 -0.68 -32.12
CA ILE A 818 -16.35 -1.28 -31.97
C ILE A 818 -16.11 -2.25 -33.13
N THR A 819 -15.03 -2.06 -33.87
CA THR A 819 -14.57 -3.06 -34.85
C THR A 819 -13.81 -4.16 -34.09
N PRO A 820 -14.33 -5.41 -34.04
CA PRO A 820 -13.70 -6.47 -33.26
C PRO A 820 -12.26 -6.73 -33.68
N GLY A 821 -11.40 -7.02 -32.72
CA GLY A 821 -10.03 -7.46 -33.01
C GLY A 821 -10.00 -8.87 -33.64
N PRO A 822 -8.82 -9.31 -34.10
CA PRO A 822 -8.65 -10.63 -34.71
C PRO A 822 -9.01 -11.77 -33.75
N GLU A 823 -9.27 -12.96 -34.30
CA GLU A 823 -9.54 -14.15 -33.48
C GLU A 823 -8.41 -14.39 -32.47
N GLY A 824 -8.77 -14.76 -31.24
CA GLY A 824 -7.83 -14.92 -30.14
C GLY A 824 -7.49 -13.61 -29.41
N SER A 825 -8.06 -12.47 -29.79
CA SER A 825 -8.00 -11.23 -29.02
C SER A 825 -9.16 -11.08 -28.01
N TRP A 826 -10.29 -11.76 -28.29
CA TRP A 826 -11.46 -11.88 -27.42
C TRP A 826 -12.15 -13.27 -27.52
N PRO A 827 -12.03 -14.13 -26.49
CA PRO A 827 -11.11 -14.00 -25.34
C PRO A 827 -9.64 -14.03 -25.76
N TYR A 828 -8.77 -13.42 -24.97
CA TYR A 828 -7.37 -13.26 -25.35
C TYR A 828 -6.57 -14.56 -25.16
N ARG A 829 -5.91 -15.05 -26.22
CA ARG A 829 -5.17 -16.32 -26.26
C ARG A 829 -4.04 -16.30 -27.28
N PHE A 830 -2.79 -16.46 -26.83
CA PHE A 830 -1.63 -16.50 -27.73
C PHE A 830 -1.74 -17.59 -28.81
N ASP A 831 -2.21 -18.78 -28.44
CA ASP A 831 -2.33 -19.93 -29.33
C ASP A 831 -3.40 -19.75 -30.42
N ARG A 832 -4.33 -18.81 -30.25
CA ARG A 832 -5.35 -18.46 -31.25
C ARG A 832 -5.02 -17.17 -32.00
N LEU A 833 -4.34 -16.24 -31.32
CA LEU A 833 -3.99 -14.94 -31.87
C LEU A 833 -2.76 -15.02 -32.77
N VAL A 834 -1.64 -15.51 -32.24
CA VAL A 834 -0.31 -15.44 -32.86
C VAL A 834 0.07 -16.75 -33.55
N GLN A 835 -0.16 -17.89 -32.91
CA GLN A 835 0.28 -19.18 -33.43
C GLN A 835 -0.21 -19.49 -34.85
N PRO A 836 -1.44 -19.12 -35.28
CA PRO A 836 -1.85 -19.33 -36.67
C PRO A 836 -0.96 -18.63 -37.70
N VAL A 837 -0.49 -17.41 -37.41
CA VAL A 837 0.47 -16.69 -38.26
C VAL A 837 1.79 -17.46 -38.33
N LEU A 838 2.28 -17.94 -37.20
CA LEU A 838 3.52 -18.72 -37.15
C LEU A 838 3.40 -20.03 -37.94
N ASN A 839 2.29 -20.74 -37.77
CA ASN A 839 2.03 -22.00 -38.47
C ASN A 839 2.05 -21.83 -39.99
N GLN A 840 1.46 -20.74 -40.49
CA GLN A 840 1.34 -20.50 -41.92
C GLN A 840 2.61 -19.90 -42.54
N ARG A 841 3.29 -19.00 -41.82
CA ARG A 841 4.35 -18.15 -42.40
C ARG A 841 5.76 -18.48 -41.95
N CYS A 842 5.93 -19.09 -40.78
CA CYS A 842 7.24 -19.26 -40.15
C CYS A 842 7.62 -20.73 -39.96
N MET A 843 6.67 -21.56 -39.55
CA MET A 843 6.86 -22.98 -39.26
C MET A 843 7.45 -23.80 -40.40
N PRO A 844 7.17 -23.54 -41.70
CA PRO A 844 7.83 -24.28 -42.78
C PRO A 844 9.37 -24.25 -42.72
N CYS A 845 9.97 -23.19 -42.17
CA CYS A 845 11.43 -23.10 -41.97
C CYS A 845 11.86 -23.38 -40.53
N HIS A 846 10.99 -23.08 -39.55
CA HIS A 846 11.32 -23.08 -38.11
C HIS A 846 10.85 -24.32 -37.34
N ALA A 847 10.24 -25.30 -38.00
CA ALA A 847 9.94 -26.60 -37.42
C ALA A 847 11.21 -27.47 -37.28
N PRO A 848 11.21 -28.51 -36.41
CA PRO A 848 12.26 -29.51 -36.37
C PRO A 848 12.53 -30.11 -37.76
N GLY A 849 13.80 -30.10 -38.19
CA GLY A 849 14.21 -30.56 -39.52
C GLY A 849 14.10 -29.50 -40.63
N GLY A 850 13.53 -28.32 -40.34
CA GLY A 850 13.51 -27.18 -41.26
C GLY A 850 14.86 -26.46 -41.36
N SER A 851 15.00 -25.61 -42.38
CA SER A 851 16.24 -24.86 -42.67
C SER A 851 16.68 -23.89 -41.57
N ALA A 852 15.77 -23.52 -40.65
CA ALA A 852 15.99 -22.57 -39.56
C ALA A 852 15.55 -23.12 -38.19
N ALA A 853 15.59 -24.44 -37.99
CA ALA A 853 15.12 -25.15 -36.79
C ALA A 853 15.80 -24.74 -35.45
N ARG A 854 16.86 -23.91 -35.48
CA ARG A 854 17.50 -23.36 -34.26
C ARG A 854 16.57 -22.43 -33.47
N VAL A 855 15.61 -21.80 -34.15
CA VAL A 855 14.54 -21.03 -33.52
C VAL A 855 13.27 -21.84 -33.68
N ASP A 856 12.85 -22.52 -32.61
CA ASP A 856 11.68 -23.40 -32.61
C ASP A 856 10.40 -22.60 -32.33
N LEU A 857 9.46 -22.68 -33.27
CA LEU A 857 8.18 -21.96 -33.25
C LEU A 857 6.97 -22.90 -33.16
N ARG A 858 7.17 -24.16 -32.73
CA ARG A 858 6.05 -25.05 -32.45
C ARG A 858 5.19 -24.53 -31.28
N PRO A 859 3.88 -24.83 -31.27
CA PRO A 859 2.94 -24.30 -30.27
C PRO A 859 3.39 -24.47 -28.81
N GLU A 860 4.12 -25.53 -28.49
CA GLU A 860 4.53 -25.84 -27.11
C GLU A 860 5.60 -24.88 -26.58
N VAL A 861 6.40 -24.27 -27.47
CA VAL A 861 7.58 -23.46 -27.10
C VAL A 861 7.57 -22.05 -27.69
N ALA A 862 6.78 -21.80 -28.73
CA ALA A 862 6.78 -20.55 -29.50
C ALA A 862 6.63 -19.30 -28.63
N TYR A 863 5.72 -19.31 -27.65
CA TYR A 863 5.56 -18.19 -26.73
C TYR A 863 6.89 -17.85 -26.03
N GLY A 864 7.52 -18.84 -25.39
CA GLY A 864 8.78 -18.67 -24.68
C GLY A 864 9.92 -18.27 -25.60
N THR A 865 9.97 -18.83 -26.82
CA THR A 865 10.94 -18.46 -27.85
C THR A 865 10.80 -16.98 -28.23
N LEU A 866 9.59 -16.52 -28.56
CA LEU A 866 9.36 -15.18 -29.08
C LEU A 866 9.52 -14.09 -28.02
N VAL A 867 9.04 -14.29 -26.79
CA VAL A 867 9.20 -13.27 -25.74
C VAL A 867 10.66 -13.05 -25.35
N ASN A 868 11.51 -14.07 -25.55
CA ASN A 868 12.94 -14.00 -25.24
C ASN A 868 13.83 -13.70 -26.46
N TRP A 869 13.24 -13.55 -27.66
CA TRP A 869 13.99 -13.30 -28.89
C TRP A 869 14.40 -11.83 -29.04
N GLY A 870 15.58 -11.59 -29.60
CA GLY A 870 16.10 -10.25 -29.87
C GLY A 870 16.74 -9.56 -28.66
N ARG A 871 17.35 -8.39 -28.88
CA ARG A 871 17.94 -7.54 -27.82
C ARG A 871 17.58 -6.06 -28.06
N PRO A 872 16.92 -5.39 -27.09
CA PRO A 872 16.27 -5.99 -25.92
C PRO A 872 15.15 -6.96 -26.35
N SER A 873 14.98 -8.06 -25.62
CA SER A 873 13.86 -8.97 -25.88
C SER A 873 12.53 -8.33 -25.45
N LEU A 874 11.41 -8.85 -25.94
CA LEU A 874 10.09 -8.38 -25.54
C LEU A 874 9.89 -8.52 -24.03
N ALA A 875 10.33 -9.64 -23.44
CA ALA A 875 10.24 -9.85 -21.99
C ALA A 875 11.07 -8.82 -21.20
N ALA A 876 12.29 -8.52 -21.66
CA ALA A 876 13.14 -7.50 -21.05
C ALA A 876 12.48 -6.12 -21.15
N HIS A 877 11.87 -5.79 -22.29
CA HIS A 877 11.11 -4.56 -22.47
C HIS A 877 9.94 -4.48 -21.47
N VAL A 878 9.06 -5.50 -21.41
CA VAL A 878 7.87 -5.36 -20.53
C VAL A 878 8.27 -5.31 -19.06
N GLN A 879 9.27 -6.08 -18.63
CA GLN A 879 9.81 -6.02 -17.27
C GLN A 879 10.40 -4.65 -16.92
N GLN A 880 11.16 -4.05 -17.83
CA GLN A 880 11.69 -2.69 -17.64
C GLN A 880 10.56 -1.67 -17.48
N ARG A 881 9.55 -1.74 -18.35
CA ARG A 881 8.43 -0.78 -18.33
C ARG A 881 7.46 -1.00 -17.17
N TYR A 882 7.26 -2.25 -16.75
CA TYR A 882 6.51 -2.60 -15.55
C TYR A 882 7.10 -1.89 -14.32
N ARG A 883 8.43 -1.96 -14.14
CA ARG A 883 9.15 -1.26 -13.06
C ARG A 883 9.08 0.26 -13.17
N GLN A 884 9.06 0.80 -14.40
CA GLN A 884 8.86 2.24 -14.62
C GLN A 884 7.44 2.70 -14.31
N GLY A 885 6.45 1.81 -14.44
CA GLY A 885 5.03 2.05 -14.19
C GLY A 885 4.38 3.18 -14.99
N ARG A 886 5.00 3.59 -16.10
CA ARG A 886 4.44 4.59 -17.03
C ARG A 886 4.63 4.17 -18.48
N SER A 887 3.74 4.63 -19.34
CA SER A 887 3.88 4.53 -20.80
C SER A 887 4.45 5.84 -21.32
N ALA A 888 5.50 5.76 -22.16
CA ALA A 888 6.07 6.90 -22.86
C ALA A 888 5.67 6.87 -24.33
N VAL A 889 5.45 8.06 -24.90
CA VAL A 889 5.01 8.24 -26.30
C VAL A 889 6.01 7.61 -27.27
N GLY A 890 5.54 6.67 -28.09
CA GLY A 890 6.33 5.98 -29.11
C GLY A 890 7.31 4.95 -28.57
N GLU A 891 7.19 4.59 -27.29
CA GLU A 891 8.03 3.57 -26.65
C GLU A 891 7.27 2.30 -26.28
N GLY A 892 6.18 2.03 -27.00
CA GLY A 892 5.40 0.80 -26.90
C GLY A 892 6.22 -0.46 -27.24
N ALA A 893 5.68 -1.60 -26.82
CA ALA A 893 6.34 -2.88 -26.97
C ALA A 893 6.49 -3.28 -28.45
N ALA A 894 5.44 -3.14 -29.26
CA ALA A 894 5.53 -3.41 -30.70
C ALA A 894 6.43 -2.39 -31.40
N ALA A 895 6.32 -1.11 -31.05
CA ALA A 895 7.10 -0.02 -31.65
C ALA A 895 8.62 -0.19 -31.51
N THR A 896 9.07 -0.85 -30.44
CA THR A 896 10.50 -1.07 -30.13
C THR A 896 10.93 -2.53 -30.26
N SER A 897 10.07 -3.39 -30.80
CA SER A 897 10.31 -4.82 -30.92
C SER A 897 11.32 -5.13 -32.04
N PRO A 898 12.46 -5.78 -31.73
CA PRO A 898 13.38 -6.24 -32.75
C PRO A 898 12.73 -7.21 -33.74
N LEU A 899 11.73 -7.99 -33.29
CA LEU A 899 11.03 -8.96 -34.13
C LEU A 899 10.18 -8.24 -35.17
N LEU A 900 9.44 -7.23 -34.74
CA LEU A 900 8.62 -6.44 -35.66
C LEU A 900 9.49 -5.66 -36.65
N GLU A 901 10.62 -5.13 -36.20
CA GLU A 901 11.61 -4.47 -37.06
C GLU A 901 12.19 -5.44 -38.11
N LEU A 902 12.56 -6.65 -37.72
CA LEU A 902 13.03 -7.70 -38.64
C LEU A 902 11.99 -7.98 -39.72
N LEU A 903 10.74 -8.21 -39.33
CA LEU A 903 9.67 -8.52 -40.27
C LEU A 903 9.38 -7.34 -41.22
N ARG A 904 9.47 -6.10 -40.75
CA ARG A 904 9.30 -4.88 -41.57
C ARG A 904 10.41 -4.72 -42.60
N LYS A 905 11.65 -5.10 -42.26
CA LYS A 905 12.79 -5.14 -43.20
C LYS A 905 12.68 -6.28 -44.21
N GLY A 906 11.77 -7.23 -43.98
CA GLY A 906 11.60 -8.44 -44.77
C GLY A 906 12.40 -9.62 -44.20
N HIS A 907 11.81 -10.81 -44.26
CA HIS A 907 12.44 -12.04 -43.80
C HIS A 907 12.18 -13.19 -44.78
N GLN A 908 13.20 -13.54 -45.58
CA GLN A 908 13.18 -14.68 -46.51
C GLN A 908 11.95 -14.71 -47.45
N GLY A 909 11.52 -13.54 -47.91
CA GLY A 909 10.37 -13.41 -48.82
C GLY A 909 9.00 -13.60 -48.17
N VAL A 910 8.92 -13.78 -46.84
CA VAL A 910 7.65 -13.83 -46.12
C VAL A 910 6.94 -12.48 -46.23
N GLN A 911 5.68 -12.52 -46.66
CA GLN A 911 4.77 -11.38 -46.68
C GLN A 911 3.58 -11.64 -45.77
N LEU A 912 3.31 -10.70 -44.87
CA LEU A 912 2.19 -10.75 -43.95
C LEU A 912 1.03 -9.89 -44.46
N SER A 913 -0.18 -10.40 -44.35
CA SER A 913 -1.40 -9.64 -44.59
C SER A 913 -1.62 -8.57 -43.51
N PRO A 914 -2.51 -7.58 -43.73
CA PRO A 914 -2.87 -6.61 -42.70
C PRO A 914 -3.36 -7.25 -41.39
N GLU A 915 -4.17 -8.31 -41.47
CA GLU A 915 -4.65 -9.03 -40.27
C GLU A 915 -3.50 -9.77 -39.56
N GLU A 916 -2.57 -10.37 -40.30
CA GLU A 916 -1.40 -11.03 -39.72
C GLU A 916 -0.50 -10.03 -38.97
N TRP A 917 -0.35 -8.81 -39.48
CA TRP A 917 0.31 -7.72 -38.78
C TRP A 917 -0.44 -7.29 -37.51
N GLU A 918 -1.76 -7.15 -37.59
CA GLU A 918 -2.60 -6.77 -36.44
C GLU A 918 -2.51 -7.80 -35.30
N ARG A 919 -2.49 -9.10 -35.63
CA ARG A 919 -2.34 -10.19 -34.66
C ARG A 919 -1.02 -10.06 -33.87
N LEU A 920 0.09 -9.83 -34.55
CA LEU A 920 1.41 -9.70 -33.93
C LEU A 920 1.54 -8.41 -33.11
N THR A 921 1.11 -7.27 -33.66
CA THR A 921 1.19 -5.98 -32.99
C THR A 921 0.29 -5.91 -31.76
N THR A 922 -0.95 -6.40 -31.87
CA THR A 922 -1.87 -6.53 -30.73
C THR A 922 -1.21 -7.34 -29.61
N TRP A 923 -0.62 -8.50 -29.93
CA TRP A 923 0.01 -9.34 -28.92
C TRP A 923 1.16 -8.64 -28.19
N MET A 924 2.05 -8.00 -28.94
CA MET A 924 3.19 -7.27 -28.36
C MET A 924 2.71 -6.10 -27.49
N ASP A 925 1.78 -5.28 -27.99
CA ASP A 925 1.33 -4.06 -27.31
C ASP A 925 0.47 -4.31 -26.08
N THR A 926 -0.17 -5.48 -25.96
CA THR A 926 -0.82 -5.92 -24.72
C THR A 926 0.13 -6.71 -23.81
N TYR A 927 1.42 -6.37 -23.85
CA TYR A 927 2.46 -6.86 -22.93
C TYR A 927 2.79 -8.33 -23.10
N ALA A 928 2.71 -8.81 -24.34
CA ALA A 928 3.02 -10.19 -24.67
C ALA A 928 2.17 -11.19 -23.87
N GLN A 929 0.92 -10.84 -23.57
CA GLN A 929 0.03 -11.70 -22.79
C GLN A 929 -0.04 -13.11 -23.39
N ARG A 930 0.00 -14.15 -22.55
CA ARG A 930 -0.20 -15.54 -22.96
C ARG A 930 -1.68 -15.90 -22.94
N LEU A 931 -2.36 -15.57 -21.86
CA LEU A 931 -3.77 -15.85 -21.58
C LEU A 931 -4.48 -14.59 -21.07
N GLY A 932 -5.73 -14.36 -21.47
CA GLY A 932 -6.53 -13.20 -21.06
C GLY A 932 -7.37 -13.40 -19.81
N SER A 933 -7.67 -14.65 -19.46
CA SER A 933 -8.59 -15.03 -18.41
C SER A 933 -7.90 -15.95 -17.40
N PHE A 934 -8.40 -15.89 -16.18
CA PHE A 934 -7.87 -16.64 -15.06
C PHE A 934 -8.44 -18.05 -14.96
N SER A 935 -9.58 -18.34 -15.59
CA SER A 935 -10.19 -19.68 -15.59
C SER A 935 -10.96 -19.95 -16.89
N PRO A 936 -11.22 -21.22 -17.22
CA PRO A 936 -12.11 -21.59 -18.33
C PRO A 936 -13.53 -21.02 -18.17
N ALA A 937 -14.03 -20.92 -16.93
CA ALA A 937 -15.35 -20.33 -16.65
C ALA A 937 -15.38 -18.83 -16.99
N GLN A 938 -14.33 -18.09 -16.63
CA GLN A 938 -14.20 -16.68 -17.01
C GLN A 938 -13.97 -16.50 -18.52
N GLU A 939 -13.28 -17.44 -19.18
CA GLU A 939 -13.16 -17.45 -20.64
C GLU A 939 -14.54 -17.59 -21.31
N ALA A 940 -15.39 -18.49 -20.80
CA ALA A 940 -16.77 -18.65 -21.27
C ALA A 940 -17.61 -17.39 -21.03
N GLU A 941 -17.51 -16.77 -19.85
CA GLU A 941 -18.17 -15.49 -19.55
C GLU A 941 -17.79 -14.40 -20.57
N LEU A 942 -16.50 -14.29 -20.92
CA LEU A 942 -16.04 -13.34 -21.94
C LEU A 942 -16.66 -13.62 -23.31
N MET A 943 -16.86 -14.89 -23.70
CA MET A 943 -17.52 -15.25 -24.95
C MET A 943 -19.01 -14.87 -24.94
N GLU A 944 -19.71 -15.12 -23.83
CA GLU A 944 -21.11 -14.70 -23.66
C GLU A 944 -21.26 -13.17 -23.72
N LEU A 945 -20.33 -12.43 -23.10
CA LEU A 945 -20.29 -10.97 -23.19
C LEU A 945 -20.13 -10.49 -24.63
N ARG A 946 -19.32 -11.18 -25.46
CA ARG A 946 -19.17 -10.87 -26.89
C ARG A 946 -20.48 -10.98 -27.64
N GLN A 947 -21.26 -12.03 -27.38
CA GLN A 947 -22.57 -12.23 -28.01
C GLN A 947 -23.56 -11.15 -27.53
N ARG A 948 -23.60 -10.89 -26.22
CA ARG A 948 -24.47 -9.90 -25.59
C ARG A 948 -24.24 -8.49 -26.12
N TRP A 949 -22.99 -8.14 -26.40
CA TRP A 949 -22.61 -6.81 -26.89
C TRP A 949 -22.54 -6.70 -28.41
N SER A 950 -23.00 -7.71 -29.16
CA SER A 950 -23.10 -7.62 -30.62
C SER A 950 -23.79 -6.35 -31.14
N PRO A 951 -24.77 -5.70 -30.46
CA PRO A 951 -25.34 -4.44 -30.95
C PRO A 951 -24.36 -3.26 -31.00
N ILE A 952 -23.32 -3.26 -30.16
CA ILE A 952 -22.29 -2.22 -30.12
C ILE A 952 -21.03 -2.59 -30.92
N LEU A 953 -21.01 -3.76 -31.56
CA LEU A 953 -19.96 -4.20 -32.48
C LEU A 953 -20.33 -3.89 -33.94
N THR A 954 -19.33 -3.72 -34.80
CA THR A 954 -19.56 -3.74 -36.25
C THR A 954 -20.02 -5.13 -36.68
N ARG A 955 -20.89 -5.19 -37.69
CA ARG A 955 -21.38 -6.45 -38.25
C ARG A 955 -20.29 -7.20 -39.00
#